data_AF-A0A8J6F5C6-F1
#
_entry.id   AF-A0A8J6F5C6-F1
#
_cell.length_a   1.000
_cell.length_b   1.000
_cell.length_c   1.000
_cell.angle_alpha   90.00
_cell.angle_beta   90.00
_cell.angle_gamma   90.00
#
_symmetry.space_group_name_H-M   'P 1'
#
loop_
_entity.id
_entity.type
_entity.pdbx_description
1 polymer ?
#
loop_
_entity_poly.entity_id
_entity_poly.type
_entity_poly.pdbx_seq_one_letter_code
_entity_poly.pdbx_strand_id
1 'polypeptide(L)'
;MSKRTGVQTFRRDHDRFWVLAAHPNLNLFAAGHDGGMIVFKLERERPAYAVHGNILYYVKDRFLRQLDFNSSKDVAVMQLRSGSKFPVFNMSYNPAENAVLLCTRASNLENSTYDLYTIPKDSDSQNPDAPEGKRSSGLTAVWVARNRFAVLDRMHSILIKNLKNEITKKVQVPNCDEIFYSGTGNLLLRDADSITLFDVQQKRTLASVKISKVKYVIWSSDMSHVALLAKHAIMICNRKLESLCNIHENIRVKSGAWDESGVFIYTTSNHIKYALTTGDYGIIRTLDLPIYITRVKGNSVYCLDRECRPRVLTIDPTEFKFKLALINRKYDEVDEKTRFSLALECGNIEIALEAAKALDDKHCWEKLGEVALLQGNHQIVEMCYQRTKNFDKLSFLYLITGNLEKLRKMMKIAEIRKDFSGQYQNALYLGDVEERVKILKNCGQKSLAYLTAATHGITEEEENLRETFDPEKEIIPEVDPDAKLLLPPPPVLPLDTNWPLLTMSKGFFEGTISSKAKGAMAADIDVDTVGGEGWGEDAELALDEDGFVDAGETFGDEAPGKGQEEGGGWDVDEDLDLPPELQPLSFRGDFHSLSRKDAGLKNGLPAVGLKLSDLIQRLQMCYQLTTSGKFEEAVEKFRLILLSIPLLVVDNKQEIAEAQQLITICREYIVGLSMEIERKKLPKDTLDQQKRICEMAAYFTHSSLQPVHMILVLRTAVNLFFKLKNFQTAAVFARRLLELGPKPEVAQQTRKILAACEKNLTNTYQLNYDMHNPFDICAASYRPIYRGKPVEKCPLSGACYSPEYKGEICRVTTVAYKVFRVGAPFDVIGPPTCNHREPLGCRGNKIPDNIVWVCHGL
;
A
#
# COMPACT_ATOMS: atom_id res chain seq x y z
N MET A 1 -34.24 -47.68 51.97
CA MET A 1 -34.09 -47.75 50.49
C MET A 1 -34.42 -46.40 49.90
N SER A 2 -33.43 -45.68 49.35
CA SER A 2 -33.70 -44.44 48.58
C SER A 2 -34.51 -44.81 47.34
N LYS A 3 -35.69 -44.21 47.17
CA LYS A 3 -36.62 -44.49 46.07
C LYS A 3 -35.96 -44.06 44.75
N ARG A 4 -35.32 -45.01 44.05
CA ARG A 4 -34.71 -44.77 42.73
C ARG A 4 -35.82 -44.32 41.78
N THR A 5 -35.75 -43.07 41.32
CA THR A 5 -36.71 -42.49 40.38
C THR A 5 -36.05 -42.48 39.00
N GLY A 6 -36.73 -43.02 37.97
CA GLY A 6 -36.22 -42.97 36.59
C GLY A 6 -36.05 -41.52 36.12
N VAL A 7 -34.89 -41.18 35.57
CA VAL A 7 -34.59 -39.83 35.05
C VAL A 7 -35.23 -39.64 33.67
N GLN A 8 -35.05 -40.62 32.78
CA GLN A 8 -35.63 -40.67 31.44
C GLN A 8 -35.66 -42.12 30.97
N THR A 9 -36.69 -42.50 30.21
CA THR A 9 -36.78 -43.81 29.55
C THR A 9 -36.62 -43.60 28.05
N PHE A 10 -35.68 -44.32 27.44
CA PHE A 10 -35.47 -44.34 25.99
C PHE A 10 -35.81 -45.73 25.47
N ARG A 11 -36.63 -45.82 24.41
CA ARG A 11 -37.09 -47.08 23.83
C ARG A 11 -36.91 -47.05 22.30
N ARG A 12 -36.41 -48.14 21.74
CA ARG A 12 -36.49 -48.46 20.31
C ARG A 12 -37.34 -49.71 20.18
N ASP A 13 -38.40 -49.66 19.37
CA ASP A 13 -39.41 -50.73 19.35
C ASP A 13 -38.96 -52.00 18.63
N HIS A 14 -37.94 -51.91 17.77
CA HIS A 14 -37.44 -53.05 16.98
C HIS A 14 -36.02 -53.51 17.36
N ASP A 15 -35.37 -52.83 18.31
CA ASP A 15 -34.00 -53.14 18.71
C ASP A 15 -33.95 -53.54 20.17
N ARG A 16 -33.29 -54.66 20.45
CA ARG A 16 -33.00 -55.09 21.81
C ARG A 16 -31.65 -54.51 22.23
N PHE A 17 -31.55 -54.01 23.46
CA PHE A 17 -30.30 -53.52 24.05
C PHE A 17 -29.64 -54.64 24.86
N TRP A 18 -28.35 -54.89 24.64
CA TRP A 18 -27.65 -56.06 25.17
C TRP A 18 -26.46 -55.76 26.07
N VAL A 19 -25.84 -54.62 25.85
CA VAL A 19 -24.62 -54.22 26.56
C VAL A 19 -24.70 -52.74 26.91
N LEU A 20 -24.21 -52.42 28.11
CA LEU A 20 -24.09 -51.05 28.60
C LEU A 20 -22.67 -50.87 29.13
N ALA A 21 -21.99 -49.80 28.72
CA ALA A 21 -20.68 -49.43 29.23
C ALA A 21 -20.69 -47.96 29.65
N ALA A 22 -20.31 -47.67 30.88
CA ALA A 22 -20.07 -46.30 31.33
C ALA A 22 -18.59 -45.95 31.14
N HIS A 23 -18.30 -44.74 30.65
CA HIS A 23 -16.92 -44.27 30.56
C HIS A 23 -16.37 -44.03 31.99
N PRO A 24 -15.12 -44.42 32.30
CA PRO A 24 -14.60 -44.36 33.67
C PRO A 24 -14.57 -42.94 34.25
N ASN A 25 -14.23 -41.95 33.42
CA ASN A 25 -13.99 -40.56 33.87
C ASN A 25 -14.89 -39.51 33.21
N LEU A 26 -15.64 -39.87 32.16
CA LEU A 26 -16.42 -38.90 31.37
C LEU A 26 -17.89 -39.16 31.62
N ASN A 27 -18.71 -38.11 31.55
CA ASN A 27 -20.16 -38.21 31.66
C ASN A 27 -20.79 -38.79 30.39
N LEU A 28 -20.40 -40.02 30.04
CA LEU A 28 -20.84 -40.73 28.86
C LEU A 28 -21.10 -42.19 29.21
N PHE A 29 -22.16 -42.74 28.64
CA PHE A 29 -22.36 -44.19 28.63
C PHE A 29 -22.81 -44.62 27.24
N ALA A 30 -22.35 -45.77 26.80
CA ALA A 30 -22.72 -46.38 25.54
C ALA A 30 -23.65 -47.57 25.79
N ALA A 31 -24.70 -47.68 25.00
CA ALA A 31 -25.59 -48.84 24.97
C ALA A 31 -25.52 -49.49 23.58
N GLY A 32 -25.17 -50.78 23.53
CA GLY A 32 -25.20 -51.58 22.31
C GLY A 32 -26.58 -52.19 22.11
N HIS A 33 -27.06 -52.13 20.87
CA HIS A 33 -28.34 -52.68 20.44
C HIS A 33 -28.21 -53.41 19.10
N ASP A 34 -29.25 -54.12 18.66
CA ASP A 34 -29.21 -54.95 17.43
C ASP A 34 -28.70 -54.19 16.18
N GLY A 35 -29.03 -52.90 16.05
CA GLY A 35 -28.61 -52.04 14.94
C GLY A 35 -27.29 -51.26 15.13
N GLY A 36 -26.55 -51.47 16.23
CA GLY A 36 -25.27 -50.80 16.49
C GLY A 36 -25.07 -50.35 17.93
N MET A 37 -24.56 -49.12 18.12
CA MET A 37 -24.34 -48.54 19.45
C MET A 37 -24.83 -47.10 19.52
N ILE A 38 -25.30 -46.69 20.71
CA ILE A 38 -25.69 -45.31 20.99
C ILE A 38 -24.90 -44.82 22.20
N VAL A 39 -24.28 -43.64 22.08
CA VAL A 39 -23.59 -42.97 23.18
C VAL A 39 -24.49 -41.87 23.75
N PHE A 40 -24.77 -41.95 25.05
CA PHE A 40 -25.56 -41.00 25.80
C PHE A 40 -24.66 -40.12 26.67
N LYS A 41 -25.09 -38.88 26.88
CA LYS A 41 -24.50 -37.94 27.84
C LYS A 41 -25.56 -37.61 28.89
N LEU A 42 -25.31 -37.94 30.17
CA LEU A 42 -26.34 -37.84 31.22
C LEU A 42 -26.61 -36.40 31.62
N GLU A 43 -25.57 -35.58 31.75
CA GLU A 43 -25.69 -34.22 32.28
C GLU A 43 -24.96 -33.18 31.43
N ARG A 44 -25.43 -31.94 31.58
CA ARG A 44 -24.81 -30.76 31.00
C ARG A 44 -23.65 -30.31 31.90
N GLU A 45 -22.43 -30.47 31.41
CA GLU A 45 -21.19 -30.06 32.07
C GLU A 45 -20.87 -28.54 31.95
N ARG A 46 -21.81 -27.72 31.47
CA ARG A 46 -21.56 -26.28 31.33
C ARG A 46 -21.79 -25.58 32.68
N PRO A 47 -20.79 -24.86 33.23
CA PRO A 47 -20.94 -24.11 34.47
C PRO A 47 -21.97 -22.98 34.33
N ALA A 48 -22.76 -22.76 35.38
CA ALA A 48 -23.59 -21.57 35.54
C ALA A 48 -22.78 -20.50 36.27
N TYR A 49 -22.57 -19.36 35.63
CA TYR A 49 -21.77 -18.26 36.16
C TYR A 49 -22.37 -16.90 35.80
N ALA A 50 -21.99 -15.88 36.56
CA ALA A 50 -22.25 -14.47 36.29
C ALA A 50 -21.03 -13.65 36.72
N VAL A 51 -20.67 -12.65 35.92
CA VAL A 51 -19.54 -11.76 36.19
C VAL A 51 -20.06 -10.37 36.48
N HIS A 52 -19.56 -9.75 37.55
CA HIS A 52 -19.82 -8.35 37.85
C HIS A 52 -18.57 -7.68 38.41
N GLY A 53 -18.10 -6.62 37.75
CA GLY A 53 -16.80 -6.04 38.07
C GLY A 53 -15.71 -7.11 38.03
N ASN A 54 -14.81 -7.10 39.02
CA ASN A 54 -13.70 -8.05 39.13
C ASN A 54 -14.06 -9.38 39.81
N ILE A 55 -15.35 -9.64 40.02
CA ILE A 55 -15.82 -10.80 40.77
C ILE A 55 -16.59 -11.74 39.84
N LEU A 56 -16.20 -13.01 39.87
CA LEU A 56 -16.91 -14.13 39.26
C LEU A 56 -17.74 -14.84 40.32
N TYR A 57 -19.05 -14.88 40.11
CA TYR A 57 -19.92 -15.80 40.82
C TYR A 57 -20.13 -17.03 39.96
N TYR A 58 -20.00 -18.21 40.52
CA TYR A 58 -20.28 -19.45 39.82
C TYR A 58 -20.82 -20.53 40.77
N VAL A 59 -21.63 -21.43 40.23
CA VAL A 59 -22.17 -22.56 40.97
C VAL A 59 -21.29 -23.77 40.74
N LYS A 60 -20.76 -24.33 41.84
CA LYS A 60 -20.05 -25.60 41.83
C LYS A 60 -20.65 -26.50 42.90
N ASP A 61 -21.05 -27.70 42.48
CA ASP A 61 -21.78 -28.65 43.31
C ASP A 61 -23.05 -28.02 43.89
N ARG A 62 -23.08 -27.74 45.20
CA ARG A 62 -24.19 -27.07 45.89
C ARG A 62 -23.78 -25.74 46.53
N PHE A 63 -22.66 -25.17 46.11
CA PHE A 63 -22.17 -23.91 46.66
C PHE A 63 -22.17 -22.84 45.59
N LEU A 64 -22.65 -21.66 45.96
CA LEU A 64 -22.32 -20.45 45.22
C LEU A 64 -20.93 -20.02 45.67
N ARG A 65 -20.00 -19.97 44.72
CA ARG A 65 -18.62 -19.55 44.96
C ARG A 65 -18.38 -18.19 44.34
N GLN A 66 -17.49 -17.44 44.98
CA GLN A 66 -17.06 -16.12 44.57
C GLN A 66 -15.54 -16.16 44.37
N LEU A 67 -15.11 -15.87 43.15
CA LEU A 67 -13.71 -15.74 42.79
C LEU A 67 -13.43 -14.27 42.45
N ASP A 68 -12.45 -13.68 43.12
CA ASP A 68 -11.90 -12.38 42.72
C ASP A 68 -10.77 -12.57 41.71
N PHE A 69 -10.88 -11.95 40.54
CA PHE A 69 -9.88 -12.05 39.47
C PHE A 69 -8.54 -11.42 39.84
N ASN A 70 -8.49 -10.42 40.72
CA ASN A 70 -7.25 -9.76 41.10
C ASN A 70 -6.46 -10.58 42.12
N SER A 71 -7.12 -11.05 43.18
CA SER A 71 -6.48 -11.83 44.26
C SER A 71 -6.44 -13.33 43.98
N SER A 72 -7.15 -13.83 42.96
CA SER A 72 -7.37 -15.27 42.70
C SER A 72 -7.97 -16.03 43.91
N LYS A 73 -8.58 -15.30 44.85
CA LYS A 73 -9.18 -15.87 46.05
C LYS A 73 -10.56 -16.44 45.71
N ASP A 74 -10.73 -17.75 45.89
CA ASP A 74 -11.96 -18.49 45.65
C ASP A 74 -12.63 -18.91 46.96
N VAL A 75 -13.81 -18.35 47.25
CA VAL A 75 -14.53 -18.51 48.52
C VAL A 75 -15.93 -19.06 48.27
N ALA A 76 -16.37 -20.03 49.08
CA ALA A 76 -17.78 -20.43 49.12
C ALA A 76 -18.58 -19.40 49.93
N VAL A 77 -19.58 -18.79 49.30
CA VAL A 77 -20.36 -17.69 49.91
C VAL A 77 -21.65 -18.18 50.55
N MET A 78 -22.32 -19.14 49.91
CA MET A 78 -23.53 -19.74 50.45
C MET A 78 -23.69 -21.18 49.97
N GLN A 79 -24.40 -21.97 50.77
CA GLN A 79 -24.87 -23.29 50.36
C GLN A 79 -26.29 -23.20 49.77
N LEU A 80 -26.46 -23.71 48.55
CA LEU A 80 -27.75 -23.78 47.87
C LEU A 80 -28.58 -24.95 48.41
N ARG A 81 -29.85 -24.71 48.74
CA ARG A 81 -30.71 -25.76 49.30
C ARG A 81 -30.99 -26.86 48.25
N SER A 82 -30.91 -28.12 48.72
CA SER A 82 -31.05 -29.37 47.95
C SER A 82 -32.47 -29.66 47.47
N GLY A 83 -33.10 -28.74 46.75
CA GLY A 83 -34.46 -28.93 46.24
C GLY A 83 -34.54 -29.41 44.79
N SER A 84 -33.54 -29.09 43.95
CA SER A 84 -33.58 -29.44 42.51
C SER A 84 -32.71 -30.67 42.26
N LYS A 85 -33.28 -31.71 41.65
CA LYS A 85 -32.53 -32.88 41.17
C LYS A 85 -31.66 -32.54 39.95
N PHE A 86 -31.90 -31.38 39.32
CA PHE A 86 -31.26 -30.97 38.08
C PHE A 86 -30.19 -29.90 38.34
N PRO A 87 -29.06 -29.94 37.63
CA PRO A 87 -28.03 -28.92 37.75
C PRO A 87 -28.56 -27.54 37.32
N VAL A 88 -27.95 -26.50 37.86
CA VAL A 88 -28.30 -25.11 37.51
C VAL A 88 -27.99 -24.87 36.04
N PHE A 89 -28.99 -24.40 35.29
CA PHE A 89 -28.89 -24.18 33.84
C PHE A 89 -28.24 -22.83 33.52
N ASN A 90 -28.67 -21.77 34.19
CA ASN A 90 -28.11 -20.43 34.05
C ASN A 90 -28.20 -19.67 35.39
N MET A 91 -27.44 -18.59 35.48
CA MET A 91 -27.42 -17.72 36.65
C MET A 91 -27.41 -16.26 36.23
N SER A 92 -28.05 -15.40 37.02
CA SER A 92 -28.02 -13.95 36.83
C SER A 92 -27.86 -13.25 38.18
N TYR A 93 -26.81 -12.43 38.31
CA TYR A 93 -26.50 -11.69 39.52
C TYR A 93 -26.96 -10.23 39.40
N ASN A 94 -27.54 -9.70 40.48
CA ASN A 94 -27.94 -8.31 40.61
C ASN A 94 -27.12 -7.62 41.70
N PRO A 95 -26.27 -6.63 41.33
CA PRO A 95 -25.40 -5.94 42.27
C PRO A 95 -26.14 -4.99 43.21
N ALA A 96 -27.32 -4.48 42.84
CA ALA A 96 -28.02 -3.46 43.64
C ALA A 96 -28.51 -4.01 44.99
N GLU A 97 -29.00 -5.25 44.98
CA GLU A 97 -29.62 -5.91 46.14
C GLU A 97 -28.84 -7.15 46.58
N ASN A 98 -27.62 -7.32 46.04
CA ASN A 98 -26.75 -8.48 46.24
C ASN A 98 -27.53 -9.81 46.10
N ALA A 99 -28.27 -9.97 45.00
CA ALA A 99 -29.20 -11.09 44.82
C ALA A 99 -28.90 -11.89 43.55
N VAL A 100 -29.20 -13.18 43.58
CA VAL A 100 -28.93 -14.13 42.49
C VAL A 100 -30.21 -14.85 42.09
N LEU A 101 -30.44 -14.93 40.78
CA LEU A 101 -31.44 -15.81 40.17
C LEU A 101 -30.74 -17.03 39.60
N LEU A 102 -31.18 -18.22 40.00
CA LEU A 102 -30.71 -19.50 39.49
C LEU A 102 -31.86 -20.19 38.75
N CYS A 103 -31.74 -20.44 37.45
CA CYS A 103 -32.74 -21.23 36.75
C CYS A 103 -32.30 -22.68 36.63
N THR A 104 -33.23 -23.59 36.86
CA THR A 104 -33.05 -25.05 36.76
C THR A 104 -33.99 -25.56 35.68
N ARG A 105 -33.44 -26.30 34.72
CA ARG A 105 -34.18 -26.80 33.56
C ARG A 105 -34.34 -28.31 33.69
N ALA A 106 -35.58 -28.75 33.86
CA ALA A 106 -35.91 -30.17 33.91
C ALA A 106 -36.01 -30.76 32.48
N SER A 107 -35.96 -32.08 32.36
CA SER A 107 -36.12 -32.77 31.07
C SER A 107 -37.48 -32.48 30.42
N ASN A 108 -38.54 -32.41 31.23
CA ASN A 108 -39.79 -31.78 30.82
C ASN A 108 -39.71 -30.28 31.14
N LEU A 109 -39.76 -29.46 30.09
CA LEU A 109 -39.65 -28.00 30.17
C LEU A 109 -40.66 -27.37 31.12
N GLU A 110 -41.86 -27.93 31.23
CA GLU A 110 -42.90 -27.45 32.13
C GLU A 110 -42.48 -27.53 33.60
N ASN A 111 -41.61 -28.49 33.96
CA ASN A 111 -41.12 -28.65 35.33
C ASN A 111 -39.92 -27.76 35.66
N SER A 112 -39.57 -26.80 34.79
CA SER A 112 -38.48 -25.85 35.06
C SER A 112 -38.86 -24.88 36.19
N THR A 113 -37.87 -24.58 37.02
CA THR A 113 -38.02 -23.70 38.18
C THR A 113 -36.88 -22.69 38.25
N TYR A 114 -37.13 -21.55 38.89
CA TYR A 114 -36.07 -20.62 39.27
C TYR A 114 -36.08 -20.40 40.79
N ASP A 115 -34.90 -20.16 41.32
CA ASP A 115 -34.65 -19.85 42.72
C ASP A 115 -34.09 -18.43 42.84
N LEU A 116 -34.70 -17.62 43.70
CA LEU A 116 -34.19 -16.30 44.10
C LEU A 116 -33.49 -16.43 45.45
N TYR A 117 -32.20 -16.09 45.48
CA TYR A 117 -31.37 -16.02 46.69
C TYR A 117 -30.86 -14.60 46.90
N THR A 118 -30.78 -14.17 48.16
CA THR A 118 -30.04 -12.97 48.56
C THR A 118 -28.71 -13.41 49.17
N ILE A 119 -27.61 -12.84 48.69
CA ILE A 119 -26.27 -13.15 49.17
C ILE A 119 -26.04 -12.43 50.52
N PRO A 120 -25.71 -13.17 51.59
CA PRO A 120 -25.35 -12.58 52.88
C PRO A 120 -24.15 -11.62 52.73
N LYS A 121 -24.15 -10.51 53.47
CA LYS A 121 -23.02 -9.56 53.47
C LYS A 121 -21.86 -10.06 54.35
N ASP A 122 -22.20 -10.79 55.42
CA ASP A 122 -21.26 -11.46 56.31
C ASP A 122 -21.45 -12.97 56.10
N SER A 123 -20.48 -13.64 55.48
CA SER A 123 -20.51 -15.11 55.30
C SER A 123 -19.19 -15.70 55.78
N ASP A 124 -19.26 -16.67 56.68
CA ASP A 124 -18.08 -17.43 57.09
C ASP A 124 -17.74 -18.46 56.00
N SER A 125 -16.57 -18.27 55.37
CA SER A 125 -16.07 -19.14 54.31
C SER A 125 -15.86 -20.60 54.73
N GLN A 126 -15.68 -20.88 56.02
CA GLN A 126 -15.51 -22.25 56.53
C GLN A 126 -16.85 -22.97 56.70
N ASN A 127 -17.92 -22.22 56.95
CA ASN A 127 -19.26 -22.79 57.15
C ASN A 127 -20.34 -21.87 56.53
N PRO A 128 -20.46 -21.86 55.19
CA PRO A 128 -21.33 -20.92 54.49
C PRO A 128 -22.81 -21.21 54.79
N ASP A 129 -23.55 -20.18 55.19
CA ASP A 129 -24.98 -20.28 55.49
C ASP A 129 -25.80 -20.80 54.31
N ALA A 130 -26.92 -21.46 54.63
CA ALA A 130 -27.91 -21.93 53.65
C ALA A 130 -29.16 -21.02 53.68
N PRO A 131 -29.11 -19.82 53.06
CA PRO A 131 -30.21 -18.86 53.11
C PRO A 131 -31.49 -19.43 52.48
N GLU A 132 -32.63 -18.94 52.95
CA GLU A 132 -33.94 -19.37 52.44
C GLU A 132 -34.20 -18.83 51.02
N GLY A 133 -33.93 -19.66 50.01
CA GLY A 133 -34.26 -19.35 48.62
C GLY A 133 -35.76 -19.38 48.35
N LYS A 134 -36.26 -18.40 47.59
CA LYS A 134 -37.65 -18.38 47.11
C LYS A 134 -37.75 -19.09 45.76
N ARG A 135 -38.26 -20.32 45.78
CA ARG A 135 -38.45 -21.14 44.58
C ARG A 135 -39.80 -20.89 43.92
N SER A 136 -39.84 -20.84 42.59
CA SER A 136 -41.08 -20.78 41.82
C SER A 136 -40.95 -21.38 40.43
N SER A 137 -42.09 -21.68 39.79
CA SER A 137 -42.13 -22.16 38.41
C SER A 137 -41.81 -21.06 37.41
N GLY A 138 -40.99 -21.37 36.42
CA GLY A 138 -40.64 -20.46 35.33
C GLY A 138 -39.55 -21.07 34.46
N LEU A 139 -39.61 -20.82 33.15
CA LEU A 139 -38.64 -21.33 32.18
C LEU A 139 -37.29 -20.61 32.33
N THR A 140 -37.33 -19.29 32.39
CA THR A 140 -36.15 -18.42 32.54
C THR A 140 -36.51 -17.18 33.35
N ALA A 141 -35.59 -16.74 34.20
CA ALA A 141 -35.72 -15.54 35.01
C ALA A 141 -34.50 -14.63 34.82
N VAL A 142 -34.76 -13.34 34.58
CA VAL A 142 -33.72 -12.34 34.25
C VAL A 142 -34.06 -10.99 34.90
N TRP A 143 -33.06 -10.29 35.42
CA TRP A 143 -33.25 -8.95 35.99
C TRP A 143 -33.67 -7.92 34.94
N VAL A 144 -34.62 -7.05 35.28
CA VAL A 144 -35.09 -5.96 34.39
C VAL A 144 -34.87 -4.59 35.02
N ALA A 145 -34.87 -4.52 36.35
CA ALA A 145 -34.55 -3.31 37.10
C ALA A 145 -33.89 -3.67 38.42
N ARG A 146 -33.46 -2.67 39.19
CA ARG A 146 -32.83 -2.84 40.50
C ARG A 146 -33.60 -3.82 41.40
N ASN A 147 -34.92 -3.65 41.50
CA ASN A 147 -35.76 -4.43 42.43
C ASN A 147 -36.85 -5.26 41.72
N ARG A 148 -36.66 -5.51 40.41
CA ARG A 148 -37.61 -6.26 39.58
C ARG A 148 -36.92 -7.20 38.60
N PHE A 149 -37.48 -8.38 38.42
CA PHE A 149 -37.04 -9.35 37.43
C PHE A 149 -38.22 -9.84 36.58
N ALA A 150 -37.94 -10.24 35.35
CA ALA A 150 -38.88 -10.87 34.45
C ALA A 150 -38.73 -12.39 34.54
N VAL A 151 -39.87 -13.07 34.49
CA VAL A 151 -39.96 -14.53 34.43
C VAL A 151 -40.80 -14.90 33.22
N LEU A 152 -40.28 -15.82 32.41
CA LEU A 152 -41.06 -16.46 31.36
C LEU A 152 -41.86 -17.62 31.97
N ASP A 153 -43.18 -17.50 31.96
CA ASP A 153 -44.09 -18.51 32.49
C ASP A 153 -44.36 -19.64 31.48
N ARG A 154 -44.92 -20.77 31.93
CA ARG A 154 -45.26 -21.94 31.11
C ARG A 154 -46.26 -21.63 29.98
N MET A 155 -47.10 -20.62 30.18
CA MET A 155 -48.02 -20.11 29.16
C MET A 155 -47.35 -19.16 28.15
N HIS A 156 -46.01 -19.12 28.09
CA HIS A 156 -45.23 -18.22 27.23
C HIS A 156 -45.54 -16.72 27.43
N SER A 157 -45.94 -16.34 28.66
CA SER A 157 -46.18 -14.95 29.04
C SER A 157 -45.10 -14.44 29.98
N ILE A 158 -44.77 -13.15 29.92
CA ILE A 158 -43.74 -12.55 30.76
C ILE A 158 -44.38 -11.97 32.02
N LEU A 159 -43.94 -12.44 33.18
CA LEU A 159 -44.35 -11.97 34.50
C LEU A 159 -43.22 -11.13 35.10
N ILE A 160 -43.50 -9.86 35.39
CA ILE A 160 -42.57 -8.98 36.11
C ILE A 160 -42.84 -9.14 37.60
N LYS A 161 -41.83 -9.54 38.35
CA LYS A 161 -41.90 -9.81 39.79
C LYS A 161 -40.98 -8.91 40.60
N ASN A 162 -41.34 -8.68 41.87
CA ASN A 162 -40.50 -7.98 42.86
C ASN A 162 -39.60 -8.97 43.63
N LEU A 163 -38.73 -8.48 44.52
CA LEU A 163 -37.85 -9.31 45.38
C LEU A 163 -38.61 -10.20 46.39
N LYS A 164 -39.90 -9.92 46.62
CA LYS A 164 -40.80 -10.78 47.38
C LYS A 164 -41.37 -11.94 46.57
N ASN A 165 -41.06 -12.01 45.27
CA ASN A 165 -41.55 -12.98 44.30
C ASN A 165 -43.05 -12.81 43.95
N GLU A 166 -43.60 -11.63 44.23
CA GLU A 166 -44.97 -11.24 43.91
C GLU A 166 -45.04 -10.66 42.49
N ILE A 167 -46.15 -10.94 41.79
CA ILE A 167 -46.36 -10.44 40.43
C ILE A 167 -46.76 -8.97 40.48
N THR A 168 -45.95 -8.12 39.86
CA THR A 168 -46.21 -6.68 39.75
C THR A 168 -46.88 -6.29 38.43
N LYS A 169 -46.52 -6.96 37.33
CA LYS A 169 -47.05 -6.66 36.00
C LYS A 169 -47.01 -7.92 35.15
N LYS A 170 -48.10 -8.20 34.42
CA LYS A 170 -48.12 -9.23 33.37
C LYS A 170 -47.96 -8.53 32.01
N VAL A 171 -47.03 -9.02 31.19
CA VAL A 171 -46.77 -8.50 29.86
C VAL A 171 -47.00 -9.62 28.85
N GLN A 172 -47.97 -9.39 27.97
CA GLN A 172 -48.25 -10.29 26.86
C GLN A 172 -47.29 -9.96 25.73
N VAL A 173 -46.62 -10.98 25.23
CA VAL A 173 -45.61 -10.88 24.17
C VAL A 173 -45.89 -11.92 23.10
N PRO A 174 -45.35 -11.76 21.87
CA PRO A 174 -45.35 -12.82 20.87
C PRO A 174 -44.74 -14.12 21.41
N ASN A 175 -45.02 -15.25 20.76
CA ASN A 175 -44.46 -16.53 21.13
C ASN A 175 -42.94 -16.42 21.28
N CYS A 176 -42.45 -16.65 22.50
CA CYS A 176 -41.04 -16.60 22.83
C CYS A 176 -40.67 -17.84 23.62
N ASP A 177 -39.54 -18.44 23.27
CA ASP A 177 -39.04 -19.64 23.92
C ASP A 177 -38.18 -19.30 25.15
N GLU A 178 -37.51 -18.15 25.13
CA GLU A 178 -36.49 -17.78 26.11
C GLU A 178 -36.31 -16.27 26.18
N ILE A 179 -35.92 -15.76 27.36
CA ILE A 179 -35.63 -14.33 27.58
C ILE A 179 -34.18 -14.12 28.02
N PHE A 180 -33.55 -13.05 27.54
CA PHE A 180 -32.20 -12.64 27.90
C PHE A 180 -32.14 -11.19 28.38
N TYR A 181 -31.10 -10.87 29.14
CA TYR A 181 -30.85 -9.53 29.65
C TYR A 181 -30.47 -8.58 28.51
N SER A 182 -30.97 -7.35 28.55
CA SER A 182 -30.72 -6.32 27.52
C SER A 182 -30.56 -4.92 28.09
N GLY A 183 -30.09 -4.80 29.33
CA GLY A 183 -30.08 -3.54 30.06
C GLY A 183 -31.33 -3.33 30.92
N THR A 184 -31.33 -2.21 31.66
CA THR A 184 -32.46 -1.87 32.55
C THR A 184 -33.68 -1.47 31.72
N GLY A 185 -34.82 -2.11 31.97
CA GLY A 185 -36.10 -1.82 31.31
C GLY A 185 -36.34 -2.59 29.99
N ASN A 186 -35.31 -3.23 29.43
CA ASN A 186 -35.36 -3.92 28.14
C ASN A 186 -35.07 -5.41 28.27
N LEU A 187 -35.65 -6.21 27.39
CA LEU A 187 -35.46 -7.65 27.30
C LEU A 187 -35.16 -8.06 25.87
N LEU A 188 -34.35 -9.11 25.70
CA LEU A 188 -34.22 -9.81 24.43
C LEU A 188 -35.09 -11.05 24.47
N LEU A 189 -36.04 -11.13 23.55
CA LEU A 189 -36.97 -12.24 23.38
C LEU A 189 -36.46 -13.13 22.25
N ARG A 190 -36.26 -14.42 22.54
CA ARG A 190 -35.87 -15.40 21.53
C ARG A 190 -37.10 -16.12 20.98
N ASP A 191 -37.22 -16.08 19.66
CA ASP A 191 -38.11 -16.92 18.87
C ASP A 191 -37.30 -18.08 18.23
N ALA A 192 -37.94 -18.94 17.44
CA ALA A 192 -37.29 -20.04 16.74
C ALA A 192 -36.16 -19.55 15.81
N ASP A 193 -36.45 -18.46 15.07
CA ASP A 193 -35.61 -17.95 13.98
C ASP A 193 -35.17 -16.47 14.15
N SER A 194 -35.56 -15.82 15.24
CA SER A 194 -35.21 -14.42 15.49
C SER A 194 -34.97 -14.09 16.96
N ILE A 195 -34.24 -13.01 17.21
CA ILE A 195 -34.15 -12.34 18.50
C ILE A 195 -34.74 -10.95 18.37
N THR A 196 -35.61 -10.60 19.31
CA THR A 196 -36.34 -9.34 19.33
C THR A 196 -36.01 -8.54 20.59
N LEU A 197 -35.58 -7.29 20.41
CA LEU A 197 -35.38 -6.32 21.48
C LEU A 197 -36.73 -5.70 21.87
N PHE A 198 -37.14 -5.86 23.13
CA PHE A 198 -38.44 -5.48 23.64
C PHE A 198 -38.34 -4.55 24.85
N ASP A 199 -39.07 -3.44 24.82
CA ASP A 199 -39.18 -2.49 25.92
C ASP A 199 -40.34 -2.90 26.86
N VAL A 200 -40.02 -3.23 28.11
CA VAL A 200 -40.99 -3.70 29.12
C VAL A 200 -41.87 -2.57 29.65
N GLN A 201 -41.37 -1.33 29.63
CA GLN A 201 -42.10 -0.16 30.10
C GLN A 201 -43.15 0.24 29.06
N GLN A 202 -42.71 0.42 27.81
CA GLN A 202 -43.53 0.86 26.67
C GLN A 202 -44.33 -0.28 26.04
N LYS A 203 -44.02 -1.55 26.37
CA LYS A 203 -44.66 -2.75 25.82
C LYS A 203 -44.59 -2.84 24.30
N ARG A 204 -43.47 -2.41 23.71
CA ARG A 204 -43.28 -2.43 22.25
C ARG A 204 -41.97 -3.09 21.87
N THR A 205 -41.94 -3.64 20.67
CA THR A 205 -40.73 -4.11 20.01
C THR A 205 -39.94 -2.90 19.51
N LEU A 206 -38.64 -2.87 19.81
CA LEU A 206 -37.71 -1.83 19.35
C LEU A 206 -36.98 -2.27 18.07
N ALA A 207 -36.47 -3.49 18.04
CA ALA A 207 -35.72 -4.04 16.91
C ALA A 207 -35.78 -5.57 16.89
N SER A 208 -35.51 -6.19 15.75
CA SER A 208 -35.45 -7.65 15.61
C SER A 208 -34.36 -8.06 14.63
N VAL A 209 -33.67 -9.15 14.95
CA VAL A 209 -32.57 -9.71 14.16
C VAL A 209 -32.85 -11.18 13.89
N LYS A 210 -32.66 -11.60 12.64
CA LYS A 210 -32.84 -12.98 12.21
C LYS A 210 -31.60 -13.81 12.55
N ILE A 211 -31.72 -14.66 13.56
CA ILE A 211 -30.73 -15.66 13.92
C ILE A 211 -31.44 -16.82 14.63
N SER A 212 -31.23 -18.04 14.12
CA SER A 212 -31.93 -19.20 14.64
C SER A 212 -31.24 -19.79 15.87
N LYS A 213 -32.07 -20.25 16.83
CA LYS A 213 -31.65 -21.06 17.98
C LYS A 213 -30.45 -20.48 18.76
N VAL A 214 -30.45 -19.17 18.98
CA VAL A 214 -29.47 -18.52 19.88
C VAL A 214 -29.59 -19.12 21.27
N LYS A 215 -28.45 -19.41 21.89
CA LYS A 215 -28.39 -20.06 23.21
C LYS A 215 -27.90 -19.14 24.29
N TYR A 216 -27.04 -18.19 23.94
CA TYR A 216 -26.40 -17.28 24.89
C TYR A 216 -26.25 -15.90 24.28
N VAL A 217 -26.35 -14.89 25.13
CA VAL A 217 -26.22 -13.48 24.78
C VAL A 217 -25.19 -12.87 25.72
N ILE A 218 -24.20 -12.19 25.15
CA ILE A 218 -23.07 -11.63 25.91
C ILE A 218 -22.87 -10.18 25.50
N TRP A 219 -23.14 -9.28 26.45
CA TRP A 219 -22.95 -7.84 26.28
C TRP A 219 -21.50 -7.43 26.58
N SER A 220 -21.04 -6.39 25.89
CA SER A 220 -19.82 -5.67 26.27
C SER A 220 -20.02 -4.94 27.60
N SER A 221 -18.93 -4.60 28.28
CA SER A 221 -18.94 -3.96 29.61
C SER A 221 -19.66 -2.60 29.62
N ASP A 222 -19.58 -1.87 28.52
CA ASP A 222 -20.23 -0.57 28.26
C ASP A 222 -21.65 -0.69 27.65
N MET A 223 -22.13 -1.92 27.40
CA MET A 223 -23.41 -2.19 26.74
C MET A 223 -23.52 -1.54 25.35
N SER A 224 -22.42 -1.36 24.62
CA SER A 224 -22.41 -0.84 23.24
C SER A 224 -22.61 -1.95 22.20
N HIS A 225 -22.06 -3.13 22.46
CA HIS A 225 -22.09 -4.30 21.57
C HIS A 225 -22.66 -5.53 22.27
N VAL A 226 -23.28 -6.41 21.48
CA VAL A 226 -23.83 -7.68 21.94
C VAL A 226 -23.44 -8.80 21.00
N ALA A 227 -22.95 -9.91 21.56
CA ALA A 227 -22.67 -11.13 20.84
C ALA A 227 -23.77 -12.17 21.10
N LEU A 228 -24.44 -12.61 20.03
CA LEU A 228 -25.48 -13.63 20.01
C LEU A 228 -24.86 -14.96 19.59
N LEU A 229 -24.81 -15.93 20.51
CA LEU A 229 -24.16 -17.21 20.28
C LEU A 229 -25.19 -18.31 19.97
N ALA A 230 -25.18 -18.79 18.72
CA ALA A 230 -25.87 -19.99 18.30
C ALA A 230 -24.95 -21.23 18.43
N LYS A 231 -25.38 -22.39 17.90
CA LYS A 231 -24.58 -23.63 17.97
C LYS A 231 -23.28 -23.53 17.15
N HIS A 232 -23.37 -22.95 15.95
CA HIS A 232 -22.32 -22.84 14.93
C HIS A 232 -22.22 -21.42 14.36
N ALA A 233 -22.90 -20.45 14.96
CA ALA A 233 -22.88 -19.08 14.48
C ALA A 233 -22.74 -18.10 15.65
N ILE A 234 -22.05 -17.00 15.38
CA ILE A 234 -21.86 -15.88 16.29
C ILE A 234 -22.27 -14.64 15.52
N MET A 235 -23.29 -13.94 15.99
CA MET A 235 -23.73 -12.68 15.40
C MET A 235 -23.44 -11.55 16.36
N ILE A 236 -22.70 -10.56 15.88
CA ILE A 236 -22.38 -9.37 16.65
C ILE A 236 -23.32 -8.25 16.20
N CYS A 237 -24.01 -7.64 17.17
CA CYS A 237 -24.88 -6.50 16.94
C CYS A 237 -24.47 -5.32 17.83
N ASN A 238 -24.93 -4.12 17.47
CA ASN A 238 -24.84 -2.97 18.37
C ASN A 238 -26.01 -2.95 19.39
N ARG A 239 -26.01 -1.96 20.30
CA ARG A 239 -27.08 -1.73 21.28
C ARG A 239 -28.49 -1.67 20.69
N LYS A 240 -28.65 -1.15 19.46
CA LYS A 240 -29.93 -1.03 18.77
C LYS A 240 -30.36 -2.33 18.08
N LEU A 241 -29.58 -3.40 18.24
CA LEU A 241 -29.76 -4.67 17.55
C LEU A 241 -29.54 -4.56 16.03
N GLU A 242 -28.71 -3.63 15.55
CA GLU A 242 -28.26 -3.64 14.15
C GLU A 242 -27.14 -4.66 13.98
N SER A 243 -27.25 -5.53 12.97
CA SER A 243 -26.26 -6.58 12.70
C SER A 243 -24.98 -5.96 12.14
N LEU A 244 -23.86 -6.13 12.86
CA LEU A 244 -22.54 -5.69 12.43
C LEU A 244 -21.84 -6.80 11.63
N CYS A 245 -21.82 -8.01 12.17
CA CYS A 245 -21.23 -9.17 11.48
C CYS A 245 -21.88 -10.49 11.91
N ASN A 246 -21.73 -11.51 11.06
CA ASN A 246 -22.18 -12.87 11.31
C ASN A 246 -21.08 -13.87 10.94
N ILE A 247 -20.61 -14.61 11.93
CA ILE A 247 -19.48 -15.53 11.83
C ILE A 247 -20.02 -16.95 11.94
N HIS A 248 -19.67 -17.81 10.99
CA HIS A 248 -20.04 -19.22 10.98
C HIS A 248 -18.85 -20.11 11.31
N GLU A 249 -19.02 -20.99 12.29
CA GLU A 249 -18.01 -21.89 12.83
C GLU A 249 -18.40 -23.36 12.62
N ASN A 250 -17.49 -24.14 12.03
CA ASN A 250 -17.70 -25.58 11.86
C ASN A 250 -17.73 -26.30 13.21
N ILE A 251 -16.94 -25.83 14.17
CA ILE A 251 -16.86 -26.39 15.52
C ILE A 251 -17.86 -25.67 16.44
N ARG A 252 -18.52 -26.41 17.32
CA ARG A 252 -19.51 -25.85 18.24
C ARG A 252 -18.90 -24.78 19.15
N VAL A 253 -19.49 -23.59 19.12
CA VAL A 253 -19.15 -22.47 20.01
C VAL A 253 -19.59 -22.79 21.44
N LYS A 254 -18.71 -22.52 22.41
CA LYS A 254 -18.92 -22.79 23.83
C LYS A 254 -19.27 -21.52 24.59
N SER A 255 -18.42 -20.52 24.56
CA SER A 255 -18.52 -19.30 25.37
C SER A 255 -17.72 -18.18 24.74
N GLY A 256 -17.88 -16.95 25.21
CA GLY A 256 -16.99 -15.85 24.88
C GLY A 256 -17.11 -14.71 25.86
N ALA A 257 -16.23 -13.73 25.74
CA ALA A 257 -16.25 -12.49 26.50
C ALA A 257 -15.63 -11.37 25.65
N TRP A 258 -16.04 -10.14 25.92
CA TRP A 258 -15.48 -8.96 25.29
C TRP A 258 -14.18 -8.56 25.99
N ASP A 259 -13.17 -8.22 25.19
CA ASP A 259 -11.96 -7.55 25.62
C ASP A 259 -12.19 -6.04 25.80
N GLU A 260 -11.31 -5.36 26.54
CA GLU A 260 -11.37 -3.92 26.79
C GLU A 260 -11.28 -3.10 25.51
N SER A 261 -10.60 -3.62 24.48
CA SER A 261 -10.50 -2.98 23.15
C SER A 261 -11.73 -3.19 22.25
N GLY A 262 -12.78 -3.85 22.74
CA GLY A 262 -14.00 -4.11 21.96
C GLY A 262 -13.90 -5.30 21.00
N VAL A 263 -12.94 -6.20 21.21
CA VAL A 263 -12.80 -7.46 20.47
C VAL A 263 -13.54 -8.58 21.19
N PHE A 264 -14.28 -9.41 20.47
CA PHE A 264 -14.99 -10.54 21.06
C PHE A 264 -14.12 -11.80 21.02
N ILE A 265 -13.67 -12.27 22.18
CA ILE A 265 -12.88 -13.50 22.29
C ILE A 265 -13.81 -14.65 22.68
N TYR A 266 -13.79 -15.74 21.92
CA TYR A 266 -14.66 -16.88 22.13
C TYR A 266 -13.92 -18.21 22.05
N THR A 267 -14.56 -19.23 22.59
CA THR A 267 -14.03 -20.59 22.65
C THR A 267 -14.89 -21.51 21.80
N THR A 268 -14.22 -22.31 20.99
CA THR A 268 -14.80 -23.51 20.36
C THR A 268 -14.46 -24.74 21.21
N SER A 269 -14.75 -25.95 20.73
CA SER A 269 -14.31 -27.16 21.43
C SER A 269 -12.78 -27.30 21.50
N ASN A 270 -12.05 -26.71 20.53
CA ASN A 270 -10.63 -26.99 20.30
C ASN A 270 -9.75 -25.73 20.30
N HIS A 271 -10.33 -24.53 20.19
CA HIS A 271 -9.56 -23.30 20.02
C HIS A 271 -10.18 -22.14 20.79
N ILE A 272 -9.31 -21.24 21.28
CA ILE A 272 -9.63 -19.85 21.58
C ILE A 272 -9.47 -19.05 20.29
N LYS A 273 -10.50 -18.29 19.93
CA LYS A 273 -10.57 -17.48 18.74
C LYS A 273 -10.98 -16.05 19.10
N TYR A 274 -10.67 -15.10 18.22
CA TYR A 274 -11.22 -13.75 18.30
C TYR A 274 -12.18 -13.48 17.14
N ALA A 275 -13.05 -12.50 17.34
CA ALA A 275 -13.96 -11.95 16.36
C ALA A 275 -13.97 -10.43 16.48
N LEU A 276 -13.75 -9.75 15.36
CA LEU A 276 -13.88 -8.30 15.24
C LEU A 276 -15.30 -7.93 14.81
N THR A 277 -15.70 -6.70 15.12
CA THR A 277 -17.01 -6.14 14.71
C THR A 277 -17.15 -6.01 13.20
N THR A 278 -16.04 -5.97 12.47
CA THR A 278 -15.99 -5.99 10.99
C THR A 278 -16.29 -7.36 10.38
N GLY A 279 -16.24 -8.43 11.19
CA GLY A 279 -16.45 -9.81 10.73
C GLY A 279 -15.19 -10.65 10.58
N ASP A 280 -14.00 -10.05 10.73
CA ASP A 280 -12.75 -10.82 10.75
C ASP A 280 -12.65 -11.67 12.01
N TYR A 281 -12.19 -12.91 11.86
CA TYR A 281 -12.00 -13.84 12.97
C TYR A 281 -10.75 -14.68 12.74
N GLY A 282 -10.12 -15.11 13.83
CA GLY A 282 -8.85 -15.84 13.77
C GLY A 282 -8.64 -16.72 15.00
N ILE A 283 -7.62 -17.58 14.94
CA ILE A 283 -7.27 -18.50 16.03
C ILE A 283 -6.16 -17.87 16.86
N ILE A 284 -6.40 -17.72 18.17
CA ILE A 284 -5.40 -17.25 19.11
C ILE A 284 -4.58 -18.43 19.65
N ARG A 285 -5.28 -19.49 20.09
CA ARG A 285 -4.65 -20.59 20.82
C ARG A 285 -5.44 -21.89 20.67
N THR A 286 -4.72 -23.00 20.54
CA THR A 286 -5.29 -24.36 20.55
C THR A 286 -5.47 -24.86 21.98
N LEU A 287 -6.55 -25.62 22.20
CA LEU A 287 -6.98 -26.16 23.48
C LEU A 287 -7.11 -27.67 23.40
N ASP A 288 -6.58 -28.35 24.41
CA ASP A 288 -6.74 -29.80 24.57
C ASP A 288 -8.12 -30.16 25.13
N LEU A 289 -8.67 -29.28 25.96
CA LEU A 289 -9.98 -29.44 26.62
C LEU A 289 -10.83 -28.18 26.42
N PRO A 290 -12.15 -28.31 26.21
CA PRO A 290 -13.00 -27.16 26.06
C PRO A 290 -13.20 -26.47 27.40
N ILE A 291 -12.95 -25.17 27.40
CA ILE A 291 -13.10 -24.26 28.52
C ILE A 291 -14.27 -23.31 28.29
N TYR A 292 -14.71 -22.66 29.36
CA TYR A 292 -15.76 -21.67 29.35
C TYR A 292 -15.19 -20.31 29.78
N ILE A 293 -14.96 -19.42 28.81
CA ILE A 293 -14.43 -18.07 29.05
C ILE A 293 -15.46 -17.27 29.85
N THR A 294 -15.00 -16.69 30.97
CA THR A 294 -15.81 -15.82 31.83
C THR A 294 -15.43 -14.35 31.66
N ARG A 295 -14.13 -14.05 31.53
CA ARG A 295 -13.62 -12.68 31.37
C ARG A 295 -12.27 -12.67 30.65
N VAL A 296 -12.00 -11.60 29.91
CA VAL A 296 -10.69 -11.27 29.34
C VAL A 296 -10.20 -9.99 30.00
N LYS A 297 -8.93 -9.95 30.40
CA LYS A 297 -8.28 -8.74 30.92
C LYS A 297 -6.81 -8.74 30.48
N GLY A 298 -6.45 -7.80 29.60
CA GLY A 298 -5.13 -7.77 28.97
C GLY A 298 -4.81 -9.10 28.28
N ASN A 299 -3.65 -9.68 28.60
CA ASN A 299 -3.19 -10.92 27.99
C ASN A 299 -3.72 -12.18 28.70
N SER A 300 -4.59 -12.03 29.71
CA SER A 300 -5.09 -13.14 30.52
C SER A 300 -6.57 -13.40 30.27
N VAL A 301 -6.88 -14.65 29.91
CA VAL A 301 -8.24 -15.18 29.76
C VAL A 301 -8.59 -15.98 31.00
N TYR A 302 -9.60 -15.53 31.72
CA TYR A 302 -10.18 -16.22 32.87
C TYR A 302 -11.31 -17.12 32.39
N CYS A 303 -11.26 -18.39 32.77
CA CYS A 303 -12.19 -19.40 32.31
C CYS A 303 -12.48 -20.47 33.38
N LEU A 304 -13.57 -21.21 33.17
CA LEU A 304 -13.93 -22.40 33.95
C LEU A 304 -13.78 -23.64 33.07
N ASP A 305 -13.24 -24.73 33.61
CA ASP A 305 -13.27 -26.04 32.94
C ASP A 305 -14.62 -26.77 33.15
N ARG A 306 -14.73 -28.00 32.64
CA ARG A 306 -15.94 -28.83 32.74
C ARG A 306 -16.26 -29.22 34.18
N GLU A 307 -15.24 -29.29 35.03
CA GLU A 307 -15.31 -29.59 36.46
C GLU A 307 -15.55 -28.32 37.31
N CYS A 308 -15.89 -27.20 36.67
CA CYS A 308 -16.11 -25.90 37.29
C CYS A 308 -14.90 -25.39 38.09
N ARG A 309 -13.67 -25.73 37.68
CA ARG A 309 -12.44 -25.19 38.27
C ARG A 309 -12.00 -23.93 37.51
N PRO A 310 -11.65 -22.86 38.23
CA PRO A 310 -11.12 -21.65 37.59
C PRO A 310 -9.71 -21.91 37.04
N ARG A 311 -9.48 -21.45 35.82
CA ARG A 311 -8.19 -21.47 35.13
C ARG A 311 -7.92 -20.11 34.50
N VAL A 312 -6.66 -19.72 34.50
CA VAL A 312 -6.16 -18.53 33.82
C VAL A 312 -5.26 -18.99 32.69
N LEU A 313 -5.53 -18.52 31.48
CA LEU A 313 -4.75 -18.83 30.29
C LEU A 313 -4.20 -17.54 29.70
N THR A 314 -2.90 -17.50 29.45
CA THR A 314 -2.28 -16.42 28.71
C THR A 314 -2.58 -16.55 27.22
N ILE A 315 -2.88 -15.42 26.59
CA ILE A 315 -3.09 -15.26 25.15
C ILE A 315 -2.12 -14.22 24.59
N ASP A 316 -1.77 -14.38 23.32
CA ASP A 316 -1.06 -13.36 22.55
C ASP A 316 -2.08 -12.51 21.78
N PRO A 317 -2.25 -11.22 22.12
CA PRO A 317 -3.21 -10.36 21.46
C PRO A 317 -2.67 -9.68 20.18
N THR A 318 -1.40 -9.91 19.82
CA THR A 318 -0.71 -9.15 18.76
C THR A 318 -1.49 -9.14 17.45
N GLU A 319 -1.97 -10.31 16.98
CA GLU A 319 -2.66 -10.43 15.69
C GLU A 319 -3.95 -9.59 15.64
N PHE A 320 -4.84 -9.72 16.64
CA PHE A 320 -6.12 -9.04 16.59
C PHE A 320 -6.00 -7.56 16.96
N LYS A 321 -5.05 -7.18 17.82
CA LYS A 321 -4.76 -5.76 18.10
C LYS A 321 -4.20 -5.08 16.86
N PHE A 322 -3.33 -5.76 16.12
CA PHE A 322 -2.83 -5.28 14.85
C PHE A 322 -3.96 -5.06 13.83
N LYS A 323 -4.82 -6.07 13.61
CA LYS A 323 -5.98 -5.92 12.71
C LYS A 323 -6.93 -4.81 13.17
N LEU A 324 -7.17 -4.69 14.47
CA LEU A 324 -7.99 -3.61 15.03
C LEU A 324 -7.36 -2.23 14.78
N ALA A 325 -6.05 -2.10 14.94
CA ALA A 325 -5.31 -0.86 14.67
C ALA A 325 -5.39 -0.46 13.18
N LEU A 326 -5.27 -1.44 12.27
CA LEU A 326 -5.49 -1.22 10.83
C LEU A 326 -6.91 -0.73 10.52
N ILE A 327 -7.92 -1.40 11.07
CA ILE A 327 -9.33 -1.03 10.87
C ILE A 327 -9.61 0.38 11.40
N ASN A 328 -9.06 0.71 12.57
CA ASN A 328 -9.23 2.02 13.19
C ASN A 328 -8.31 3.10 12.60
N ARG A 329 -7.48 2.77 11.59
CA ARG A 329 -6.49 3.66 10.96
C ARG A 329 -5.50 4.28 11.95
N LYS A 330 -5.18 3.54 13.01
CA LYS A 330 -4.23 3.93 14.06
C LYS A 330 -2.92 3.17 13.88
N TYR A 331 -2.13 3.60 12.91
CA TYR A 331 -0.88 2.91 12.56
C TYR A 331 0.23 3.12 13.60
N ASP A 332 0.16 4.19 14.39
CA ASP A 332 1.17 4.56 15.40
C ASP A 332 1.14 3.66 16.64
N GLU A 333 0.06 2.90 16.87
CA GLU A 333 -0.07 1.97 18.00
C GLU A 333 0.49 0.56 17.68
N VAL A 334 1.05 0.33 16.49
CA VAL A 334 1.59 -0.97 16.05
C VAL A 334 3.07 -1.10 16.43
N ASP A 335 3.46 -2.25 16.99
CA ASP A 335 4.86 -2.57 17.31
C ASP A 335 5.76 -2.48 16.07
N GLU A 336 6.88 -1.76 16.21
CA GLU A 336 7.81 -1.46 15.11
C GLU A 336 8.40 -2.72 14.47
N LYS A 337 8.56 -3.81 15.22
CA LYS A 337 9.00 -5.11 14.66
C LYS A 337 7.99 -5.72 13.70
N THR A 338 6.70 -5.58 14.03
CA THR A 338 5.60 -6.07 13.19
C THR A 338 5.47 -5.19 11.95
N ARG A 339 5.58 -3.86 12.13
CA ARG A 339 5.61 -2.88 11.03
C ARG A 339 6.76 -3.18 10.05
N PHE A 340 7.96 -3.44 10.57
CA PHE A 340 9.14 -3.82 9.78
C PHE A 340 8.92 -5.10 8.97
N SER A 341 8.47 -6.19 9.62
CA SER A 341 8.30 -7.50 8.96
C SER A 341 7.27 -7.41 7.81
N LEU A 342 6.17 -6.70 8.04
CA LEU A 342 5.14 -6.52 7.03
C LEU A 342 5.56 -5.58 5.90
N ALA A 343 6.30 -4.52 6.21
CA ALA A 343 6.82 -3.61 5.19
C ALA A 343 7.78 -4.34 4.23
N LEU A 344 8.61 -5.25 4.76
CA LEU A 344 9.45 -6.14 3.96
C LEU A 344 8.62 -7.08 3.07
N GLU A 345 7.59 -7.75 3.63
CA GLU A 345 6.72 -8.65 2.85
C GLU A 345 5.93 -7.92 1.77
N CYS A 346 5.49 -6.70 2.05
CA CYS A 346 4.81 -5.83 1.09
C CYS A 346 5.77 -5.23 0.04
N GLY A 347 7.08 -5.37 0.24
CA GLY A 347 8.10 -4.77 -0.59
C GLY A 347 8.19 -3.25 -0.49
N ASN A 348 7.62 -2.63 0.56
CA ASN A 348 7.73 -1.20 0.80
C ASN A 348 9.00 -0.91 1.62
N ILE A 349 10.08 -0.61 0.92
CA ILE A 349 11.41 -0.43 1.53
C ILE A 349 11.51 0.87 2.33
N GLU A 350 10.76 1.92 1.98
CA GLU A 350 10.79 3.21 2.70
C GLU A 350 10.26 3.05 4.13
N ILE A 351 9.09 2.42 4.29
CA ILE A 351 8.51 2.15 5.61
C ILE A 351 9.36 1.13 6.37
N ALA A 352 9.92 0.13 5.67
CA ALA A 352 10.82 -0.83 6.29
C ALA A 352 12.11 -0.16 6.81
N LEU A 353 12.62 0.85 6.09
CA LEU A 353 13.79 1.64 6.51
C LEU A 353 13.47 2.48 7.75
N GLU A 354 12.33 3.17 7.79
CA GLU A 354 11.89 3.92 8.97
C GLU A 354 11.77 3.01 10.20
N ALA A 355 11.11 1.86 10.05
CA ALA A 355 10.95 0.89 11.12
C ALA A 355 12.30 0.29 11.56
N ALA A 356 13.22 0.01 10.62
CA ALA A 356 14.57 -0.46 10.93
C ALA A 356 15.39 0.57 11.70
N LYS A 357 15.28 1.86 11.35
CA LYS A 357 15.90 2.97 12.10
C LYS A 357 15.36 3.08 13.53
N ALA A 358 14.06 2.88 13.71
CA ALA A 358 13.44 2.89 15.04
C ALA A 358 13.83 1.69 15.91
N LEU A 359 14.01 0.51 15.30
CA LEU A 359 14.40 -0.72 16.00
C LEU A 359 15.88 -0.82 16.32
N ASP A 360 16.73 -0.28 15.45
CA ASP A 360 18.20 -0.32 15.49
C ASP A 360 18.80 -1.71 15.82
N ASP A 361 18.21 -2.75 15.22
CA ASP A 361 18.66 -4.14 15.37
C ASP A 361 19.46 -4.59 14.15
N LYS A 362 20.63 -5.19 14.37
CA LYS A 362 21.52 -5.69 13.31
C LYS A 362 20.80 -6.69 12.39
N HIS A 363 19.96 -7.57 12.95
CA HIS A 363 19.23 -8.58 12.15
C HIS A 363 18.19 -7.95 11.23
N CYS A 364 17.57 -6.83 11.66
CA CYS A 364 16.64 -6.07 10.82
C CYS A 364 17.39 -5.43 9.64
N TRP A 365 18.55 -4.81 9.88
CA TRP A 365 19.36 -4.22 8.82
C TRP A 365 19.86 -5.23 7.78
N GLU A 366 20.24 -6.44 8.21
CA GLU A 366 20.64 -7.53 7.30
C GLU A 366 19.49 -7.95 6.39
N LYS A 367 18.29 -8.19 6.96
CA LYS A 367 17.09 -8.55 6.18
C LYS A 367 16.65 -7.44 5.22
N LEU A 368 16.70 -6.19 5.67
CA LEU A 368 16.38 -5.03 4.83
C LEU A 368 17.32 -4.95 3.63
N GLY A 369 18.62 -5.14 3.85
CA GLY A 369 19.62 -5.17 2.79
C GLY A 369 19.37 -6.28 1.76
N GLU A 370 18.99 -7.48 2.19
CA GLU A 370 18.67 -8.57 1.27
C GLU A 370 17.45 -8.27 0.38
N VAL A 371 16.35 -7.79 0.97
CA VAL A 371 15.12 -7.47 0.23
C VAL A 371 15.32 -6.25 -0.67
N ALA A 372 16.02 -5.22 -0.19
CA ALA A 372 16.36 -4.04 -0.99
C ALA A 372 17.23 -4.40 -2.19
N LEU A 373 18.19 -5.32 -2.02
CA LEU A 373 19.03 -5.82 -3.12
C LEU A 373 18.23 -6.58 -4.16
N LEU A 374 17.30 -7.45 -3.72
CA LEU A 374 16.40 -8.18 -4.63
C LEU A 374 15.53 -7.24 -5.45
N GLN A 375 15.10 -6.12 -4.88
CA GLN A 375 14.32 -5.12 -5.59
C GLN A 375 15.14 -4.21 -6.51
N GLY A 376 16.45 -4.13 -6.31
CA GLY A 376 17.35 -3.27 -7.07
C GLY A 376 17.63 -1.89 -6.44
N ASN A 377 17.24 -1.68 -5.18
CA ASN A 377 17.51 -0.43 -4.46
C ASN A 377 18.89 -0.48 -3.79
N HIS A 378 19.95 -0.23 -4.57
CA HIS A 378 21.32 -0.35 -4.10
C HIS A 378 21.73 0.74 -3.09
N GLN A 379 21.10 1.91 -3.11
CA GLN A 379 21.38 3.00 -2.15
C GLN A 379 21.02 2.59 -0.72
N ILE A 380 19.86 1.96 -0.53
CA ILE A 380 19.45 1.46 0.79
C ILE A 380 20.32 0.26 1.20
N VAL A 381 20.74 -0.58 0.25
CA VAL A 381 21.70 -1.67 0.50
C VAL A 381 23.03 -1.13 1.00
N GLU A 382 23.55 -0.04 0.40
CA GLU A 382 24.77 0.62 0.84
C GLU A 382 24.66 1.04 2.32
N MET A 383 23.57 1.73 2.69
CA MET A 383 23.30 2.12 4.07
C MET A 383 23.22 0.92 5.02
N CYS A 384 22.53 -0.16 4.60
CA CYS A 384 22.41 -1.38 5.40
C CYS A 384 23.79 -2.04 5.65
N TYR A 385 24.65 -2.12 4.63
CA TYR A 385 25.99 -2.70 4.75
C TYR A 385 26.95 -1.83 5.56
N GLN A 386 26.83 -0.51 5.47
CA GLN A 386 27.58 0.40 6.33
C GLN A 386 27.19 0.22 7.81
N ARG A 387 25.88 0.20 8.13
CA ARG A 387 25.36 0.01 9.50
C ARG A 387 25.71 -1.36 10.09
N THR A 388 25.64 -2.41 9.27
CA THR A 388 26.00 -3.78 9.69
C THR A 388 27.51 -4.05 9.69
N LYS A 389 28.32 -3.08 9.21
CA LYS A 389 29.79 -3.17 9.07
C LYS A 389 30.23 -4.35 8.20
N ASN A 390 29.47 -4.64 7.14
CA ASN A 390 29.78 -5.72 6.19
C ASN A 390 30.57 -5.17 4.99
N PHE A 391 31.88 -5.01 5.18
CA PHE A 391 32.75 -4.32 4.23
C PHE A 391 33.00 -5.11 2.94
N ASP A 392 33.06 -6.44 3.00
CA ASP A 392 33.27 -7.28 1.80
C ASP A 392 32.13 -7.10 0.80
N LYS A 393 30.88 -7.14 1.29
CA LYS A 393 29.69 -6.89 0.46
C LYS A 393 29.65 -5.47 -0.08
N LEU A 394 30.14 -4.50 0.69
CA LEU A 394 30.20 -3.09 0.31
C LEU A 394 31.26 -2.84 -0.79
N SER A 395 32.43 -3.44 -0.67
CA SER A 395 33.48 -3.42 -1.69
C SER A 395 33.01 -4.00 -3.02
N PHE A 396 32.29 -5.12 -2.96
CA PHE A 396 31.68 -5.73 -4.15
C PHE A 396 30.59 -4.85 -4.76
N LEU A 397 29.76 -4.19 -3.93
CA LEU A 397 28.76 -3.25 -4.40
C LEU A 397 29.39 -2.09 -5.17
N TYR A 398 30.46 -1.48 -4.64
CA TYR A 398 31.16 -0.38 -5.31
C TYR A 398 31.85 -0.78 -6.61
N LEU A 399 32.34 -2.02 -6.70
CA LEU A 399 32.85 -2.55 -7.96
C LEU A 399 31.75 -2.64 -9.03
N ILE A 400 30.56 -3.11 -8.66
CA ILE A 400 29.42 -3.25 -9.60
C ILE A 400 28.87 -1.88 -9.99
N THR A 401 28.73 -0.94 -9.05
CA THR A 401 28.22 0.40 -9.35
C THR A 401 29.24 1.28 -10.07
N GLY A 402 30.52 0.92 -9.99
CA GLY A 402 31.63 1.67 -10.60
C GLY A 402 32.10 2.88 -9.81
N ASN A 403 31.77 2.95 -8.51
CA ASN A 403 32.22 4.04 -7.66
C ASN A 403 33.65 3.80 -7.15
N LEU A 404 34.64 4.24 -7.95
CA LEU A 404 36.06 4.06 -7.65
C LEU A 404 36.53 4.89 -6.44
N GLU A 405 35.88 6.01 -6.15
CA GLU A 405 36.23 6.87 -5.00
C GLU A 405 35.90 6.19 -3.68
N LYS A 406 34.66 5.68 -3.54
CA LYS A 406 34.23 4.95 -2.35
C LYS A 406 35.02 3.65 -2.17
N LEU A 407 35.38 2.98 -3.27
CA LEU A 407 36.24 1.79 -3.23
C LEU A 407 37.66 2.11 -2.74
N ARG A 408 38.23 3.26 -3.11
CA ARG A 408 39.52 3.75 -2.57
C ARG A 408 39.43 4.09 -1.09
N LYS A 409 38.31 4.66 -0.63
CA LYS A 409 38.03 4.86 0.81
C LYS A 409 37.99 3.50 1.54
N MET A 410 37.35 2.47 0.97
CA MET A 410 37.32 1.12 1.56
C MET A 410 38.70 0.47 1.70
N MET A 411 39.59 0.68 0.73
CA MET A 411 40.96 0.19 0.81
C MET A 411 41.71 0.75 2.02
N LYS A 412 41.58 2.07 2.28
CA LYS A 412 42.17 2.73 3.47
C LYS A 412 41.55 2.23 4.77
N ILE A 413 40.23 1.99 4.80
CA ILE A 413 39.57 1.43 5.99
C ILE A 413 40.08 0.01 6.28
N ALA A 414 40.30 -0.81 5.25
CA ALA A 414 40.89 -2.13 5.41
C ALA A 414 42.32 -2.05 5.97
N GLU A 415 43.12 -1.09 5.51
CA GLU A 415 44.47 -0.82 6.04
C GLU A 415 44.44 -0.44 7.53
N ILE A 416 43.56 0.50 7.93
CA ILE A 416 43.40 0.92 9.34
C ILE A 416 42.95 -0.25 10.22
N ARG A 417 42.06 -1.11 9.71
CA ARG A 417 41.59 -2.30 10.43
C ARG A 417 42.58 -3.46 10.42
N LYS A 418 43.71 -3.34 9.71
CA LYS A 418 44.71 -4.39 9.48
C LYS A 418 44.13 -5.65 8.82
N ASP A 419 43.13 -5.46 7.96
CA ASP A 419 42.55 -6.52 7.15
C ASP A 419 43.29 -6.61 5.80
N PHE A 420 44.39 -7.36 5.80
CA PHE A 420 45.23 -7.54 4.61
C PHE A 420 44.48 -8.19 3.43
N SER A 421 43.49 -9.05 3.71
CA SER A 421 42.71 -9.72 2.68
C SER A 421 41.77 -8.74 1.98
N GLY A 422 40.99 -7.96 2.77
CA GLY A 422 40.11 -6.92 2.22
C GLY A 422 40.88 -5.82 1.50
N GLN A 423 42.05 -5.43 2.03
CA GLN A 423 42.93 -4.45 1.38
C GLN A 423 43.43 -4.96 0.02
N TYR A 424 43.87 -6.21 -0.06
CA TYR A 424 44.34 -6.82 -1.31
C TYR A 424 43.22 -6.96 -2.34
N GLN A 425 42.00 -7.34 -1.93
CA GLN A 425 40.83 -7.41 -2.81
C GLN A 425 40.43 -6.04 -3.36
N ASN A 426 40.43 -5.00 -2.52
CA ASN A 426 40.13 -3.64 -2.97
C ASN A 426 41.19 -3.10 -3.93
N ALA A 427 42.47 -3.38 -3.69
CA ALA A 427 43.56 -3.04 -4.60
C ALA A 427 43.42 -3.77 -5.94
N LEU A 428 43.00 -5.05 -5.92
CA LEU A 428 42.70 -5.81 -7.13
C LEU A 428 41.55 -5.20 -7.94
N TYR A 429 40.49 -4.75 -7.27
CA TYR A 429 39.34 -4.11 -7.91
C TYR A 429 39.68 -2.74 -8.52
N LEU A 430 40.58 -1.98 -7.88
CA LEU A 430 41.08 -0.70 -8.40
C LEU A 430 42.13 -0.87 -9.50
N GLY A 431 42.74 -2.05 -9.62
CA GLY A 431 43.88 -2.29 -10.50
C GLY A 431 45.18 -1.66 -9.99
N ASP A 432 45.26 -1.35 -8.69
CA ASP A 432 46.43 -0.74 -8.05
C ASP A 432 47.48 -1.82 -7.76
N VAL A 433 48.51 -1.90 -8.61
CA VAL A 433 49.55 -2.91 -8.53
C VAL A 433 50.58 -2.59 -7.45
N GLU A 434 50.88 -1.31 -7.22
CA GLU A 434 51.86 -0.87 -6.22
C GLU A 434 51.41 -1.25 -4.82
N GLU A 435 50.14 -0.99 -4.49
CA GLU A 435 49.58 -1.40 -3.21
C GLU A 435 49.51 -2.93 -3.06
N ARG A 436 49.26 -3.69 -4.14
CA ARG A 436 49.32 -5.16 -4.10
C ARG A 436 50.71 -5.67 -3.72
N VAL A 437 51.77 -5.09 -4.29
CA VAL A 437 53.17 -5.44 -3.98
C VAL A 437 53.51 -5.07 -2.53
N LYS A 438 53.10 -3.87 -2.09
CA LYS A 438 53.29 -3.39 -0.71
C LYS A 438 52.60 -4.30 0.33
N ILE A 439 51.37 -4.74 0.07
CA ILE A 439 50.65 -5.66 0.95
C ILE A 439 51.36 -7.01 1.03
N LEU A 440 51.77 -7.59 -0.11
CA LEU A 440 52.48 -8.87 -0.14
C LEU A 440 53.83 -8.80 0.58
N LYS A 441 54.55 -7.68 0.45
CA LYS A 441 55.79 -7.38 1.18
C LYS A 441 55.55 -7.29 2.70
N ASN A 442 54.51 -6.58 3.12
CA ASN A 442 54.13 -6.45 4.53
C ASN A 442 53.70 -7.79 5.15
N CYS A 443 53.08 -8.68 4.37
CA CYS A 443 52.72 -10.04 4.77
C CYS A 443 53.91 -11.02 4.79
N GLY A 444 55.12 -10.57 4.43
CA GLY A 444 56.32 -11.41 4.37
C GLY A 444 56.40 -12.35 3.15
N GLN A 445 55.48 -12.23 2.19
CA GLN A 445 55.47 -13.05 0.98
C GLN A 445 56.27 -12.41 -0.15
N LYS A 446 57.59 -12.37 0.05
CA LYS A 446 58.54 -11.75 -0.89
C LYS A 446 58.49 -12.36 -2.29
N SER A 447 58.39 -13.69 -2.40
CA SER A 447 58.34 -14.40 -3.70
C SER A 447 57.14 -13.99 -4.56
N LEU A 448 55.95 -13.81 -3.95
CA LEU A 448 54.77 -13.34 -4.66
C LEU A 448 54.82 -11.85 -4.96
N ALA A 449 55.39 -11.04 -4.06
CA ALA A 449 55.62 -9.62 -4.31
C ALA A 449 56.54 -9.42 -5.52
N TYR A 450 57.64 -10.19 -5.58
CA TYR A 450 58.59 -10.19 -6.70
C TYR A 450 57.91 -10.60 -8.02
N LEU A 451 57.18 -11.74 -8.01
CA LEU A 451 56.44 -12.19 -9.19
C LEU A 451 55.41 -11.17 -9.66
N THR A 452 54.71 -10.51 -8.73
CA THR A 452 53.70 -9.48 -9.05
C THR A 452 54.37 -8.24 -9.66
N ALA A 453 55.49 -7.78 -9.10
CA ALA A 453 56.25 -6.65 -9.64
C ALA A 453 56.83 -6.94 -11.04
N ALA A 454 57.45 -8.12 -11.20
CA ALA A 454 58.09 -8.53 -12.45
C ALA A 454 57.06 -8.79 -13.58
N THR A 455 55.92 -9.41 -13.25
CA THR A 455 54.81 -9.64 -14.21
C THR A 455 54.16 -8.33 -14.67
N HIS A 456 54.18 -7.29 -13.84
CA HIS A 456 53.51 -6.02 -14.11
C HIS A 456 54.47 -4.90 -14.53
N GLY A 457 55.77 -5.17 -14.64
CA GLY A 457 56.78 -4.25 -15.19
C GLY A 457 57.24 -3.15 -14.23
N ILE A 458 57.12 -3.34 -12.92
CA ILE A 458 57.59 -2.38 -11.90
C ILE A 458 59.05 -2.70 -11.56
N THR A 459 59.99 -2.21 -12.37
CA THR A 459 61.41 -2.58 -12.32
C THR A 459 62.12 -2.13 -11.04
N GLU A 460 61.74 -0.98 -10.46
CA GLU A 460 62.39 -0.47 -9.24
C GLU A 460 62.08 -1.32 -7.99
N GLU A 461 60.82 -1.71 -7.79
CA GLU A 461 60.45 -2.59 -6.68
C GLU A 461 60.90 -4.04 -6.93
N GLU A 462 60.99 -4.46 -8.20
CA GLU A 462 61.57 -5.76 -8.57
C GLU A 462 63.02 -5.88 -8.09
N GLU A 463 63.87 -4.88 -8.41
CA GLU A 463 65.28 -4.86 -8.01
C GLU A 463 65.44 -4.81 -6.48
N ASN A 464 64.68 -3.96 -5.80
CA ASN A 464 64.68 -3.87 -4.33
C ASN A 464 64.26 -5.19 -3.65
N LEU A 465 63.28 -5.88 -4.22
CA LEU A 465 62.84 -7.18 -3.70
C LEU A 465 63.87 -8.27 -4.02
N ARG A 466 64.54 -8.20 -5.18
CA ARG A 466 65.60 -9.14 -5.58
C ARG A 466 66.79 -9.10 -4.63
N GLU A 467 67.20 -7.91 -4.19
CA GLU A 467 68.30 -7.73 -3.23
C GLU A 467 67.98 -8.25 -1.82
N THR A 468 66.70 -8.41 -1.49
CA THR A 468 66.25 -8.89 -0.17
C THR A 468 66.06 -10.41 -0.08
N PHE A 469 66.32 -11.16 -1.16
CA PHE A 469 66.38 -12.62 -1.15
C PHE A 469 67.76 -13.12 -0.71
N ASP A 470 67.77 -14.14 0.13
CA ASP A 470 69.01 -14.77 0.59
C ASP A 470 69.43 -15.87 -0.41
N PRO A 471 70.54 -15.70 -1.16
CA PRO A 471 70.92 -16.60 -2.25
C PRO A 471 71.25 -18.03 -1.80
N GLU A 472 71.47 -18.28 -0.50
CA GLU A 472 71.73 -19.63 0.05
C GLU A 472 70.44 -20.38 0.47
N LYS A 473 69.30 -19.69 0.63
CA LYS A 473 68.06 -20.27 1.19
C LYS A 473 66.82 -20.14 0.31
N GLU A 474 66.75 -19.14 -0.56
CA GLU A 474 65.53 -18.82 -1.31
C GLU A 474 65.81 -18.80 -2.82
N ILE A 475 64.95 -19.46 -3.60
CA ILE A 475 65.04 -19.51 -5.06
C ILE A 475 64.15 -18.40 -5.63
N ILE A 476 64.70 -17.58 -6.53
CA ILE A 476 63.95 -16.56 -7.26
C ILE A 476 63.01 -17.27 -8.25
N PRO A 477 61.69 -17.03 -8.19
CA PRO A 477 60.74 -17.63 -9.12
C PRO A 477 60.93 -17.13 -10.56
N GLU A 478 60.84 -18.02 -11.55
CA GLU A 478 60.83 -17.64 -12.97
C GLU A 478 59.49 -16.98 -13.35
N VAL A 479 59.56 -15.91 -14.14
CA VAL A 479 58.39 -15.15 -14.61
C VAL A 479 57.86 -15.79 -15.89
N ASP A 480 56.56 -16.03 -15.95
CA ASP A 480 55.89 -16.56 -17.14
C ASP A 480 55.78 -15.46 -18.23
N PRO A 481 56.31 -15.67 -19.46
CA PRO A 481 56.23 -14.70 -20.55
C PRO A 481 54.80 -14.39 -21.03
N ASP A 482 53.83 -15.30 -20.79
CA ASP A 482 52.45 -15.15 -21.26
C ASP A 482 51.52 -14.47 -20.23
N ALA A 483 52.04 -14.11 -19.06
CA ALA A 483 51.24 -13.50 -18.00
C ALA A 483 50.76 -12.09 -18.39
N LYS A 484 49.43 -11.88 -18.35
CA LYS A 484 48.78 -10.60 -18.68
C LYS A 484 48.05 -10.03 -17.47
N LEU A 485 48.13 -8.71 -17.31
CA LEU A 485 47.38 -7.98 -16.29
C LEU A 485 45.87 -8.11 -16.55
N LEU A 486 45.17 -8.76 -15.61
CA LEU A 486 43.71 -8.80 -15.58
C LEU A 486 43.21 -7.56 -14.85
N LEU A 487 42.73 -6.58 -15.61
CA LEU A 487 41.99 -5.45 -15.07
C LEU A 487 40.49 -5.74 -15.16
N PRO A 488 39.71 -5.51 -14.10
CA PRO A 488 38.26 -5.46 -14.27
C PRO A 488 37.93 -4.35 -15.29
N PRO A 489 37.01 -4.60 -16.24
CA PRO A 489 36.60 -3.57 -17.17
C PRO A 489 35.98 -2.39 -16.39
N PRO A 490 36.44 -1.14 -16.61
CA PRO A 490 35.84 0.01 -15.94
C PRO A 490 34.38 0.13 -16.36
N PRO A 491 33.43 0.27 -15.41
CA PRO A 491 32.03 0.46 -15.73
C PRO A 491 31.84 1.70 -16.60
N VAL A 492 31.11 1.54 -17.71
CA VAL A 492 30.95 2.59 -18.75
C VAL A 492 30.16 3.80 -18.23
N LEU A 493 29.30 3.60 -17.21
CA LEU A 493 28.55 4.62 -16.52
C LEU A 493 28.56 4.32 -15.01
N PRO A 494 29.09 5.23 -14.17
CA PRO A 494 28.82 5.18 -12.73
C PRO A 494 27.31 5.26 -12.50
N LEU A 495 26.76 4.29 -11.77
CA LEU A 495 25.34 4.26 -11.45
C LEU A 495 25.08 5.03 -10.16
N ASP A 496 24.75 6.32 -10.30
CA ASP A 496 24.32 7.15 -9.16
C ASP A 496 22.86 6.87 -8.76
N THR A 497 22.09 6.26 -9.67
CA THR A 497 20.67 5.94 -9.49
C THR A 497 20.45 4.44 -9.28
N ASN A 498 19.39 4.11 -8.54
CA ASN A 498 18.99 2.72 -8.28
C ASN A 498 18.82 1.92 -9.57
N TRP A 499 19.07 0.61 -9.51
CA TRP A 499 18.74 -0.28 -10.63
C TRP A 499 17.23 -0.26 -10.87
N PRO A 500 16.77 -0.62 -12.08
CA PRO A 500 15.36 -0.66 -12.37
C PRO A 500 14.62 -1.52 -11.34
N LEU A 501 13.76 -0.86 -10.56
CA LEU A 501 13.09 -1.52 -9.46
C LEU A 501 12.12 -2.57 -10.02
N LEU A 502 12.13 -3.77 -9.43
CA LEU A 502 11.15 -4.78 -9.78
C LEU A 502 9.74 -4.26 -9.47
N THR A 503 8.86 -4.29 -10.47
CA THR A 503 7.43 -3.98 -10.30
C THR A 503 6.78 -5.06 -9.46
N MET A 504 6.78 -4.86 -8.15
CA MET A 504 6.05 -5.72 -7.23
C MET A 504 4.55 -5.46 -7.39
N SER A 505 3.76 -6.53 -7.47
CA SER A 505 2.31 -6.45 -7.43
C SER A 505 1.90 -5.73 -6.16
N LYS A 506 1.25 -4.58 -6.31
CA LYS A 506 0.79 -3.73 -5.22
C LYS A 506 0.00 -4.55 -4.20
N GLY A 507 0.60 -4.79 -3.03
CA GLY A 507 -0.06 -5.47 -1.93
C GLY A 507 -1.24 -4.66 -1.41
N PHE A 508 -2.21 -5.33 -0.78
CA PHE A 508 -3.44 -4.77 -0.21
C PHE A 508 -3.23 -3.50 0.64
N PHE A 509 -2.05 -3.32 1.24
CA PHE A 509 -1.64 -2.15 2.01
C PHE A 509 -1.59 -0.84 1.20
N GLU A 510 -1.27 -0.90 -0.09
CA GLU A 510 -1.18 0.33 -0.91
C GLU A 510 -2.59 0.86 -1.25
N GLY A 511 -3.61 0.00 -1.36
CA GLY A 511 -4.98 0.42 -1.66
C GLY A 511 -5.61 1.32 -0.60
N THR A 512 -5.13 1.26 0.65
CA THR A 512 -5.68 2.06 1.75
C THR A 512 -4.76 3.22 2.14
N ILE A 513 -3.44 3.10 1.94
CA ILE A 513 -2.49 4.22 2.09
C ILE A 513 -2.59 5.21 0.91
N SER A 514 -2.87 4.74 -0.31
CA SER A 514 -3.24 5.61 -1.43
C SER A 514 -4.59 6.31 -1.22
N SER A 515 -5.38 6.04 -0.17
CA SER A 515 -6.59 6.84 0.11
C SER A 515 -6.32 8.11 0.93
N LYS A 516 -5.10 8.27 1.46
CA LYS A 516 -4.59 9.57 1.95
C LYS A 516 -3.72 10.30 0.91
N ALA A 517 -3.30 9.63 -0.16
CA ALA A 517 -2.49 10.22 -1.24
C ALA A 517 -3.14 10.17 -2.65
N LYS A 518 -4.38 9.69 -2.79
CA LYS A 518 -5.22 9.81 -4.00
C LYS A 518 -6.44 10.67 -3.72
N GLY A 519 -6.15 11.88 -3.29
CA GLY A 519 -6.93 13.06 -3.65
C GLY A 519 -6.17 13.92 -4.67
N ALA A 520 -5.23 13.37 -5.44
CA ALA A 520 -4.49 14.12 -6.47
C ALA A 520 -3.78 13.16 -7.43
N MET A 521 -4.52 12.69 -8.45
CA MET A 521 -3.92 12.28 -9.74
C MET A 521 -4.79 12.79 -10.90
N ALA A 522 -5.29 14.02 -10.76
CA ALA A 522 -5.07 14.99 -11.81
C ALA A 522 -3.70 15.61 -11.46
N ALA A 523 -2.81 15.75 -12.43
CA ALA A 523 -1.61 16.54 -12.24
C ALA A 523 -2.05 17.99 -11.95
N ASP A 524 -2.19 18.35 -10.68
CA ASP A 524 -2.05 19.73 -10.23
C ASP A 524 -0.60 20.09 -10.47
N ILE A 525 -0.35 20.64 -11.66
CA ILE A 525 0.78 21.54 -11.85
C ILE A 525 0.55 22.65 -10.82
N ASP A 526 1.43 22.70 -9.82
CA ASP A 526 1.44 23.73 -8.80
C ASP A 526 1.40 25.10 -9.50
N VAL A 527 0.27 25.77 -9.37
CA VAL A 527 -0.12 26.91 -10.21
C VAL A 527 0.29 28.24 -9.56
N ASP A 528 1.13 28.17 -8.53
CA ASP A 528 1.53 29.30 -7.68
C ASP A 528 2.84 29.98 -8.12
N THR A 529 3.37 29.65 -9.30
CA THR A 529 4.51 30.38 -9.90
C THR A 529 4.34 30.59 -11.41
N VAL A 530 3.14 31.00 -11.84
CA VAL A 530 2.98 31.50 -13.22
C VAL A 530 3.35 32.99 -13.25
N GLY A 531 4.64 33.27 -13.33
CA GLY A 531 5.13 34.56 -13.82
C GLY A 531 4.66 34.74 -15.25
N GLY A 532 3.80 35.73 -15.50
CA GLY A 532 3.19 36.02 -16.80
C GLY A 532 4.15 36.51 -17.89
N GLU A 533 5.46 36.52 -17.63
CA GLU A 533 6.46 37.23 -18.44
C GLU A 533 6.81 36.50 -19.75
N GLY A 534 6.62 35.18 -19.86
CA GLY A 534 7.07 34.40 -21.03
C GLY A 534 6.14 34.39 -22.26
N TRP A 535 4.83 34.60 -22.06
CA TRP A 535 3.80 34.52 -23.12
C TRP A 535 3.45 35.89 -23.76
N GLY A 536 4.27 36.91 -23.49
CA GLY A 536 4.28 38.21 -24.17
C GLY A 536 3.34 39.26 -23.55
N GLU A 537 3.88 40.45 -23.28
CA GLU A 537 3.15 41.68 -22.88
C GLU A 537 2.12 42.16 -23.94
N ASP A 538 2.14 41.59 -25.15
CA ASP A 538 1.15 41.81 -26.20
C ASP A 538 -0.29 41.41 -25.80
N ALA A 539 -0.46 40.72 -24.66
CA ALA A 539 -1.71 40.11 -24.21
C ALA A 539 -2.51 40.90 -23.16
N GLU A 540 -2.03 42.05 -22.69
CA GLU A 540 -2.86 42.94 -21.86
C GLU A 540 -3.63 43.94 -22.73
N LEU A 541 -4.95 43.81 -22.70
CA LEU A 541 -5.89 44.85 -23.11
C LEU A 541 -6.34 45.53 -21.83
N ALA A 542 -5.80 46.72 -21.55
CA ALA A 542 -6.40 47.60 -20.55
C ALA A 542 -7.75 48.06 -21.09
N LEU A 543 -8.83 47.47 -20.56
CA LEU A 543 -10.20 47.90 -20.81
C LEU A 543 -10.61 48.80 -19.65
N ASP A 544 -10.86 50.07 -19.93
CA ASP A 544 -11.61 50.98 -19.07
C ASP A 544 -13.11 50.61 -19.04
N GLU A 545 -13.87 51.21 -18.10
CA GLU A 545 -15.26 50.84 -17.80
C GLU A 545 -16.23 50.96 -19.00
N ASP A 546 -15.83 51.65 -20.08
CA ASP A 546 -16.62 51.84 -21.29
C ASP A 546 -16.01 51.24 -22.59
N GLY A 547 -14.84 50.58 -22.52
CA GLY A 547 -14.30 49.76 -23.62
C GLY A 547 -13.69 50.51 -24.81
N PHE A 548 -12.82 51.50 -24.57
CA PHE A 548 -12.01 52.14 -25.62
C PHE A 548 -10.57 52.44 -25.14
N VAL A 549 -9.56 52.04 -25.93
CA VAL A 549 -8.14 52.09 -25.52
C VAL A 549 -7.52 53.48 -25.77
N ASP A 550 -6.83 54.08 -24.79
CA ASP A 550 -5.91 55.22 -24.99
C ASP A 550 -4.45 54.82 -24.71
N ALA A 551 -3.52 55.44 -25.44
CA ALA A 551 -2.09 55.14 -25.45
C ALA A 551 -1.30 56.23 -24.71
N GLY A 552 -0.54 55.84 -23.68
CA GLY A 552 0.39 56.74 -22.98
C GLY A 552 1.45 55.96 -22.20
N GLU A 553 2.72 56.17 -22.57
CA GLU A 553 3.93 55.68 -21.92
C GLU A 553 4.21 56.40 -20.59
N THR A 554 4.76 55.72 -19.57
CA THR A 554 5.95 56.19 -18.79
C THR A 554 6.43 55.21 -17.70
N PHE A 555 7.69 54.79 -17.86
CA PHE A 555 8.83 54.54 -16.94
C PHE A 555 8.69 54.38 -15.39
N GLY A 556 9.37 53.32 -14.89
CA GLY A 556 10.37 53.38 -13.78
C GLY A 556 10.07 52.61 -12.48
N ASP A 557 10.79 51.52 -12.16
CA ASP A 557 11.93 51.46 -11.20
C ASP A 557 12.40 50.02 -10.86
N GLU A 558 13.70 49.87 -10.57
CA GLU A 558 14.42 48.61 -10.26
C GLU A 558 14.43 48.20 -8.76
N ALA A 559 14.26 46.88 -8.53
CA ALA A 559 14.95 45.99 -7.54
C ALA A 559 14.74 46.18 -6.00
N PRO A 560 15.19 45.24 -5.10
CA PRO A 560 15.59 43.82 -5.21
C PRO A 560 14.94 42.89 -4.12
N GLY A 561 15.09 41.55 -4.25
CA GLY A 561 14.75 40.63 -3.15
C GLY A 561 15.17 39.18 -3.35
N LYS A 562 16.12 38.71 -2.56
CA LYS A 562 16.83 37.41 -2.62
C LYS A 562 15.96 36.20 -2.23
N GLY A 563 16.09 35.14 -3.03
CA GLY A 563 16.49 33.77 -2.69
C GLY A 563 15.93 33.06 -1.45
N GLN A 564 15.27 31.93 -1.70
CA GLN A 564 15.55 30.66 -1.00
C GLN A 564 15.08 29.47 -1.87
N GLU A 565 16.04 28.76 -2.47
CA GLU A 565 15.84 27.42 -3.04
C GLU A 565 15.87 26.41 -1.89
N GLU A 566 14.75 25.77 -1.57
CA GLU A 566 14.74 24.53 -0.80
C GLU A 566 14.90 23.35 -1.76
N GLY A 567 16.15 23.08 -2.15
CA GLY A 567 16.56 21.78 -2.68
C GLY A 567 16.87 20.86 -1.51
N GLY A 568 15.93 20.01 -1.13
CA GLY A 568 16.12 18.97 -0.12
C GLY A 568 17.08 17.88 -0.61
N GLY A 569 18.38 18.08 -0.38
CA GLY A 569 19.42 17.08 -0.53
C GLY A 569 19.34 16.04 0.58
N TRP A 570 19.37 14.76 0.22
CA TRP A 570 19.54 13.66 1.15
C TRP A 570 21.03 13.47 1.44
N ASP A 571 21.62 14.40 2.18
CA ASP A 571 22.91 14.21 2.83
C ASP A 571 22.67 13.54 4.18
N VAL A 572 22.77 12.21 4.21
CA VAL A 572 22.95 11.48 5.46
C VAL A 572 24.46 11.34 5.66
N ASP A 573 24.99 12.29 6.41
CA ASP A 573 26.22 12.28 7.21
C ASP A 573 27.38 11.41 6.68
N GLU A 574 28.42 12.07 6.16
CA GLU A 574 29.77 11.54 5.93
C GLU A 574 30.51 11.14 7.25
N ASP A 575 29.82 10.59 8.24
CA ASP A 575 30.44 10.19 9.52
C ASP A 575 30.92 8.73 9.47
N LEU A 576 31.92 8.50 8.63
CA LEU A 576 32.98 7.54 8.94
C LEU A 576 34.14 8.35 9.53
N ASP A 577 34.09 8.62 10.84
CA ASP A 577 35.13 9.30 11.61
C ASP A 577 36.52 8.70 11.31
N LEU A 578 37.25 9.36 10.40
CA LEU A 578 38.66 9.15 10.15
C LEU A 578 39.45 10.18 10.98
N PRO A 579 40.56 9.80 11.63
CA PRO A 579 41.37 10.74 12.40
C PRO A 579 41.82 11.95 11.57
N PRO A 580 41.89 13.18 12.14
CA PRO A 580 42.07 14.44 11.39
C PRO A 580 43.42 14.70 10.70
N GLU A 581 44.31 13.72 10.54
CA GLU A 581 45.69 13.96 10.07
C GLU A 581 45.96 13.69 8.58
N LEU A 582 44.94 13.57 7.72
CA LEU A 582 45.17 13.32 6.29
C LEU A 582 44.33 14.22 5.38
N GLN A 583 44.74 15.49 5.26
CA GLN A 583 44.45 16.27 4.04
C GLN A 583 45.26 15.69 2.87
N PRO A 584 44.70 15.60 1.64
CA PRO A 584 45.50 15.18 0.49
C PRO A 584 46.54 16.25 0.19
N LEU A 585 47.83 15.88 0.29
CA LEU A 585 48.88 16.62 -0.40
C LEU A 585 48.59 16.54 -1.91
N SER A 586 48.55 17.69 -2.56
CA SER A 586 48.51 17.83 -4.02
C SER A 586 49.79 17.26 -4.62
N PHE A 587 49.77 15.98 -5.00
CA PHE A 587 50.87 15.38 -5.74
C PHE A 587 50.74 15.74 -7.22
N ARG A 588 51.64 16.61 -7.70
CA ARG A 588 51.96 16.79 -9.12
C ARG A 588 52.82 15.60 -9.54
N GLY A 589 52.24 14.70 -10.31
CA GLY A 589 52.96 13.62 -10.98
C GLY A 589 52.20 13.21 -12.22
N ASP A 590 52.63 13.74 -13.37
CA ASP A 590 52.15 13.33 -14.68
C ASP A 590 52.50 11.85 -14.90
N PHE A 591 51.57 10.94 -14.62
CA PHE A 591 51.67 9.58 -15.11
C PHE A 591 51.09 9.52 -16.51
N HIS A 592 51.97 9.30 -17.48
CA HIS A 592 51.68 9.07 -18.88
C HIS A 592 50.52 8.09 -19.05
N SER A 593 49.39 8.61 -19.51
CA SER A 593 48.33 7.84 -20.13
C SER A 593 48.89 7.22 -21.41
N LEU A 594 49.40 5.99 -21.31
CA LEU A 594 49.62 5.12 -22.46
C LEU A 594 48.25 4.72 -23.02
N SER A 595 47.68 5.66 -23.79
CA SER A 595 47.03 5.45 -25.07
C SER A 595 46.44 4.05 -25.27
N ARG A 596 45.16 3.89 -24.94
CA ARG A 596 44.30 2.90 -25.60
C ARG A 596 43.76 3.51 -26.90
N LYS A 597 44.62 3.68 -27.90
CA LYS A 597 44.20 3.65 -29.31
C LYS A 597 43.97 2.18 -29.66
N ASP A 598 42.90 1.91 -30.41
CA ASP A 598 42.52 0.61 -30.98
C ASP A 598 41.65 -0.34 -30.13
N ALA A 599 40.59 0.19 -29.51
CA ALA A 599 39.34 -0.56 -29.40
C ALA A 599 38.39 -0.09 -30.52
N GLY A 600 38.46 -0.73 -31.68
CA GLY A 600 37.63 -0.38 -32.83
C GLY A 600 36.13 -0.52 -32.54
N LEU A 601 35.33 0.36 -33.15
CA LEU A 601 33.86 0.44 -33.12
C LEU A 601 33.08 -0.86 -33.42
N LYS A 602 33.75 -1.96 -33.75
CA LYS A 602 33.13 -3.24 -34.15
C LYS A 602 32.77 -4.17 -32.99
N ASN A 603 33.34 -3.99 -31.79
CA ASN A 603 33.15 -4.92 -30.67
C ASN A 603 32.43 -4.33 -29.44
N GLY A 604 31.94 -3.09 -29.53
CA GLY A 604 31.02 -2.53 -28.55
C GLY A 604 29.58 -2.74 -29.01
N LEU A 605 28.81 -3.58 -28.31
CA LEU A 605 27.36 -3.61 -28.48
C LEU A 605 26.79 -2.34 -27.81
N PRO A 606 25.99 -1.51 -28.51
CA PRO A 606 25.34 -0.38 -27.87
C PRO A 606 24.21 -0.89 -26.97
N ALA A 607 24.39 -0.79 -25.65
CA ALA A 607 23.30 -0.96 -24.70
C ALA A 607 22.54 0.37 -24.60
N VAL A 608 21.44 0.50 -25.34
CA VAL A 608 20.52 1.64 -25.18
C VAL A 608 19.37 1.20 -24.29
N GLY A 609 19.46 1.54 -23.01
CA GLY A 609 18.41 1.28 -22.01
C GLY A 609 17.56 2.52 -21.77
N LEU A 610 16.79 2.97 -22.77
CA LEU A 610 15.78 4.01 -22.58
C LEU A 610 14.44 3.34 -22.27
N LYS A 611 13.87 3.62 -21.10
CA LYS A 611 12.54 3.16 -20.71
C LYS A 611 11.49 4.23 -20.97
N LEU A 612 10.23 3.81 -21.08
CA LEU A 612 9.10 4.71 -21.27
C LEU A 612 8.98 5.72 -20.11
N SER A 613 9.28 5.30 -18.88
CA SER A 613 9.32 6.16 -17.68
C SER A 613 10.24 7.37 -17.85
N ASP A 614 11.41 7.17 -18.45
CA ASP A 614 12.43 8.22 -18.60
C ASP A 614 11.95 9.28 -19.59
N LEU A 615 11.24 8.86 -20.65
CA LEU A 615 10.65 9.78 -21.61
C LEU A 615 9.45 10.54 -21.04
N ILE A 616 8.65 9.90 -20.17
CA ILE A 616 7.54 10.56 -19.47
C ILE A 616 8.08 11.64 -18.52
N GLN A 617 9.17 11.37 -17.80
CA GLN A 617 9.80 12.39 -16.95
C GLN A 617 10.36 13.56 -17.77
N ARG A 618 11.01 13.28 -18.90
CA ARG A 618 11.48 14.33 -19.83
C ARG A 618 10.32 15.13 -20.41
N LEU A 619 9.17 14.49 -20.67
CA LEU A 619 7.96 15.16 -21.16
C LEU A 619 7.43 16.20 -20.16
N GLN A 620 7.47 15.90 -18.85
CA GLN A 620 7.06 16.86 -17.81
C GLN A 620 7.92 18.13 -17.82
N MET A 621 9.24 17.99 -18.01
CA MET A 621 10.15 19.13 -18.18
C MET A 621 9.78 19.97 -19.41
N CYS A 622 9.41 19.33 -20.52
CA CYS A 622 8.95 20.06 -21.72
C CYS A 622 7.67 20.87 -21.48
N TYR A 623 6.74 20.38 -20.63
CA TYR A 623 5.54 21.12 -20.25
C TYR A 623 5.86 22.35 -19.38
N GLN A 624 6.81 22.23 -18.46
CA GLN A 624 7.28 23.37 -17.67
C GLN A 624 7.91 24.44 -18.57
N LEU A 625 8.80 24.05 -19.49
CA LEU A 625 9.41 24.98 -20.46
C LEU A 625 8.37 25.67 -21.37
N THR A 626 7.30 24.94 -21.73
CA THR A 626 6.19 25.50 -22.51
C THR A 626 5.42 26.54 -21.70
N THR A 627 5.16 26.27 -20.42
CA THR A 627 4.49 27.22 -19.52
C THR A 627 5.35 28.45 -19.25
N SER A 628 6.66 28.29 -19.09
CA SER A 628 7.62 29.39 -18.87
C SER A 628 7.92 30.23 -20.12
N GLY A 629 7.34 29.90 -21.28
CA GLY A 629 7.54 30.65 -22.53
C GLY A 629 8.87 30.40 -23.25
N LYS A 630 9.69 29.43 -22.80
CA LYS A 630 10.97 29.06 -23.43
C LYS A 630 10.75 28.11 -24.61
N PHE A 631 10.11 28.61 -25.66
CA PHE A 631 9.62 27.77 -26.76
C PHE A 631 10.72 27.09 -27.58
N GLU A 632 11.87 27.75 -27.80
CA GLU A 632 12.98 27.17 -28.57
C GLU A 632 13.59 25.95 -27.85
N GLU A 633 13.92 26.09 -26.57
CA GLU A 633 14.40 24.99 -25.72
C GLU A 633 13.36 23.85 -25.63
N ALA A 634 12.08 24.20 -25.49
CA ALA A 634 11.00 23.21 -25.44
C ALA A 634 10.93 22.39 -26.74
N VAL A 635 11.00 23.04 -27.91
CA VAL A 635 10.99 22.36 -29.22
C VAL A 635 12.15 21.39 -29.36
N GLU A 636 13.36 21.78 -28.93
CA GLU A 636 14.53 20.90 -28.96
C GLU A 636 14.33 19.67 -28.06
N LYS A 637 13.85 19.86 -26.82
CA LYS A 637 13.61 18.75 -25.89
C LYS A 637 12.49 17.82 -26.37
N PHE A 638 11.39 18.35 -26.90
CA PHE A 638 10.34 17.53 -27.53
C PHE A 638 10.89 16.74 -28.74
N ARG A 639 11.78 17.33 -29.54
CA ARG A 639 12.44 16.64 -30.67
C ARG A 639 13.36 15.52 -30.18
N LEU A 640 14.11 15.73 -29.10
CA LEU A 640 14.95 14.68 -28.51
C LEU A 640 14.11 13.51 -27.99
N ILE A 641 12.96 13.76 -27.36
CA ILE A 641 12.03 12.71 -26.96
C ILE A 641 11.56 11.94 -28.20
N LEU A 642 11.10 12.64 -29.23
CA LEU A 642 10.62 12.04 -30.47
C LEU A 642 11.67 11.14 -31.16
N LEU A 643 12.94 11.56 -31.18
CA LEU A 643 14.06 10.78 -31.73
C LEU A 643 14.49 9.61 -30.83
N SER A 644 14.15 9.65 -29.54
CA SER A 644 14.44 8.60 -28.57
C SER A 644 13.39 7.46 -28.59
N ILE A 645 12.17 7.73 -29.07
CA ILE A 645 11.07 6.75 -29.09
C ILE A 645 11.42 5.46 -29.87
N PRO A 646 12.06 5.50 -31.05
CA PRO A 646 12.46 4.28 -31.76
C PRO A 646 13.49 3.43 -31.03
N LEU A 647 14.18 3.99 -30.03
CA LEU A 647 15.21 3.32 -29.24
C LEU A 647 14.66 2.76 -27.91
N LEU A 648 13.34 2.83 -27.70
CA LEU A 648 12.69 2.30 -26.50
C LEU A 648 12.67 0.78 -26.49
N VAL A 649 12.97 0.21 -25.33
CA VAL A 649 12.65 -1.19 -25.02
C VAL A 649 11.29 -1.22 -24.34
N VAL A 650 10.36 -1.98 -24.91
CA VAL A 650 8.96 -2.00 -24.51
C VAL A 650 8.52 -3.44 -24.26
N ASP A 651 7.98 -3.72 -23.07
CA ASP A 651 7.68 -5.10 -22.65
C ASP A 651 6.24 -5.51 -23.00
N ASN A 652 5.33 -4.53 -23.05
CA ASN A 652 3.89 -4.76 -23.14
C ASN A 652 3.23 -4.05 -24.34
N LYS A 653 2.16 -4.64 -24.89
CA LYS A 653 1.36 -4.02 -25.96
C LYS A 653 0.73 -2.67 -25.56
N GLN A 654 0.47 -2.47 -24.27
CA GLN A 654 -0.07 -1.22 -23.75
C GLN A 654 0.96 -0.10 -23.83
N GLU A 655 2.21 -0.36 -23.45
CA GLU A 655 3.31 0.60 -23.55
C GLU A 655 3.63 0.97 -25.00
N ILE A 656 3.39 0.07 -25.97
CA ILE A 656 3.47 0.40 -27.41
C ILE A 656 2.43 1.47 -27.77
N ALA A 657 1.19 1.34 -27.28
CA ALA A 657 0.14 2.33 -27.53
C ALA A 657 0.48 3.68 -26.88
N GLU A 658 1.05 3.67 -25.68
CA GLU A 658 1.51 4.88 -24.98
C GLU A 658 2.69 5.55 -25.70
N ALA A 659 3.65 4.78 -26.21
CA ALA A 659 4.74 5.31 -27.04
C ALA A 659 4.22 5.93 -28.35
N GLN A 660 3.21 5.33 -28.99
CA GLN A 660 2.55 5.91 -30.18
C GLN A 660 1.80 7.21 -29.86
N GLN A 661 1.15 7.29 -28.70
CA GLN A 661 0.55 8.54 -28.22
C GLN A 661 1.63 9.60 -27.96
N LEU A 662 2.78 9.23 -27.42
CA LEU A 662 3.90 10.14 -27.18
C LEU A 662 4.44 10.77 -28.47
N ILE A 663 4.52 10.00 -29.58
CA ILE A 663 4.85 10.54 -30.91
C ILE A 663 3.86 11.63 -31.31
N THR A 664 2.56 11.37 -31.11
CA THR A 664 1.48 12.31 -31.44
C THR A 664 1.61 13.59 -30.62
N ILE A 665 1.79 13.47 -29.31
CA ILE A 665 1.97 14.61 -28.41
C ILE A 665 3.18 15.44 -28.85
N CYS A 666 4.35 14.82 -29.01
CA CYS A 666 5.57 15.54 -29.39
C CYS A 666 5.41 16.26 -30.74
N ARG A 667 4.77 15.62 -31.73
CA ARG A 667 4.47 16.24 -33.03
C ARG A 667 3.65 17.51 -32.87
N GLU A 668 2.54 17.43 -32.14
CA GLU A 668 1.58 18.53 -31.98
C GLU A 668 2.21 19.72 -31.26
N TYR A 669 2.99 19.45 -30.22
CA TYR A 669 3.75 20.47 -29.50
C TYR A 669 4.85 21.11 -30.37
N ILE A 670 5.65 20.32 -31.10
CA ILE A 670 6.69 20.87 -31.98
C ILE A 670 6.08 21.75 -33.07
N VAL A 671 5.03 21.29 -33.75
CA VAL A 671 4.38 22.06 -34.83
C VAL A 671 3.73 23.33 -34.28
N GLY A 672 3.03 23.22 -33.15
CA GLY A 672 2.36 24.35 -32.52
C GLY A 672 3.33 25.41 -32.00
N LEU A 673 4.36 25.02 -31.26
CA LEU A 673 5.37 25.94 -30.72
C LEU A 673 6.23 26.54 -31.83
N SER A 674 6.60 25.78 -32.86
CA SER A 674 7.34 26.32 -34.01
C SER A 674 6.51 27.34 -34.78
N MET A 675 5.19 27.13 -34.90
CA MET A 675 4.28 28.10 -35.49
C MET A 675 4.19 29.37 -34.64
N GLU A 676 4.15 29.25 -33.32
CA GLU A 676 4.09 30.40 -32.40
C GLU A 676 5.40 31.21 -32.42
N ILE A 677 6.56 30.55 -32.52
CA ILE A 677 7.86 31.21 -32.71
C ILE A 677 7.87 32.01 -34.02
N GLU A 678 7.42 31.41 -35.12
CA GLU A 678 7.38 32.10 -36.42
C GLU A 678 6.34 33.23 -36.44
N ARG A 679 5.21 33.08 -35.73
CA ARG A 679 4.21 34.14 -35.57
C ARG A 679 4.81 35.38 -34.87
N LYS A 680 5.61 35.17 -33.82
CA LYS A 680 6.28 36.25 -33.08
C LYS A 680 7.35 36.99 -33.90
N LYS A 681 7.93 36.35 -34.93
CA LYS A 681 8.93 36.97 -35.83
C LYS A 681 8.32 37.87 -36.91
N LEU A 682 7.02 37.76 -37.20
CA LEU A 682 6.38 38.53 -38.27
C LEU A 682 6.16 39.99 -37.85
N PRO A 683 6.52 40.98 -38.70
CA PRO A 683 6.25 42.39 -38.43
C PRO A 683 4.75 42.70 -38.46
N LYS A 684 4.31 43.74 -37.72
CA LYS A 684 2.89 44.13 -37.55
C LYS A 684 2.47 45.31 -38.44
N ASP A 685 3.32 45.75 -39.37
CA ASP A 685 3.20 47.04 -40.06
C ASP A 685 2.11 47.05 -41.14
N THR A 686 1.84 45.91 -41.78
CA THR A 686 0.83 45.81 -42.86
C THR A 686 -0.39 45.00 -42.44
N LEU A 687 -1.56 45.36 -42.98
CA LEU A 687 -2.82 44.68 -42.70
C LEU A 687 -2.78 43.19 -43.07
N ASP A 688 -2.11 42.82 -44.15
CA ASP A 688 -2.02 41.41 -44.57
C ASP A 688 -1.10 40.58 -43.66
N GLN A 689 -0.06 41.20 -43.07
CA GLN A 689 0.74 40.55 -42.02
C GLN A 689 -0.06 40.39 -40.72
N GLN A 690 -0.88 41.37 -40.34
CA GLN A 690 -1.78 41.26 -39.18
C GLN A 690 -2.82 40.14 -39.37
N LYS A 691 -3.39 40.00 -40.58
CA LYS A 691 -4.25 38.86 -40.93
C LYS A 691 -3.50 37.54 -40.79
N ARG A 692 -2.26 37.45 -41.29
CA ARG A 692 -1.44 36.24 -41.20
C ARG A 692 -1.13 35.84 -39.76
N ILE A 693 -0.86 36.81 -38.89
CA ILE A 693 -0.64 36.58 -37.45
C ILE A 693 -1.89 36.00 -36.80
N CYS A 694 -3.08 36.53 -37.13
CA CYS A 694 -4.35 36.02 -36.62
C CYS A 694 -4.68 34.62 -37.17
N GLU A 695 -4.41 34.36 -38.45
CA GLU A 695 -4.56 33.03 -39.04
C GLU A 695 -3.70 31.97 -38.32
N MET A 696 -2.41 32.26 -38.08
CA MET A 696 -1.51 31.35 -37.38
C MET A 696 -1.96 31.09 -35.93
N ALA A 697 -2.42 32.12 -35.23
CA ALA A 697 -2.99 31.97 -33.89
C ALA A 697 -4.26 31.10 -33.91
N ALA A 698 -5.15 31.28 -34.89
CA ALA A 698 -6.35 30.46 -35.04
C ALA A 698 -6.01 28.99 -35.34
N TYR A 699 -5.04 28.73 -36.22
CA TYR A 699 -4.60 27.36 -36.49
C TYR A 699 -4.04 26.69 -35.24
N PHE A 700 -3.32 27.44 -34.39
CA PHE A 700 -2.75 26.89 -33.16
C PHE A 700 -3.83 26.40 -32.18
N THR A 701 -5.02 27.03 -32.18
CA THR A 701 -6.15 26.58 -31.34
C THR A 701 -6.67 25.18 -31.70
N HIS A 702 -6.33 24.64 -32.88
CA HIS A 702 -6.74 23.30 -33.31
C HIS A 702 -5.71 22.21 -32.98
N SER A 703 -4.52 22.58 -32.48
CA SER A 703 -3.52 21.60 -32.03
C SER A 703 -3.99 20.84 -30.78
N SER A 704 -3.65 19.56 -30.68
CA SER A 704 -4.06 18.72 -29.54
C SER A 704 -3.09 18.84 -28.35
N LEU A 705 -3.19 19.96 -27.62
CA LEU A 705 -2.36 20.26 -26.45
C LEU A 705 -3.06 19.87 -25.13
N GLN A 706 -2.30 19.77 -24.05
CA GLN A 706 -2.89 19.68 -22.71
C GLN A 706 -3.73 20.94 -22.38
N PRO A 707 -4.81 20.81 -21.57
CA PRO A 707 -5.73 21.91 -21.27
C PRO A 707 -5.05 23.19 -20.78
N VAL A 708 -4.03 23.08 -19.91
CA VAL A 708 -3.29 24.22 -19.36
C VAL A 708 -2.63 25.05 -20.47
N HIS A 709 -1.98 24.40 -21.43
CA HIS A 709 -1.36 25.08 -22.56
C HIS A 709 -2.39 25.58 -23.58
N MET A 710 -3.50 24.84 -23.77
CA MET A 710 -4.59 25.26 -24.65
C MET A 710 -5.27 26.55 -24.17
N ILE A 711 -5.39 26.74 -22.85
CA ILE A 711 -5.89 28.00 -22.27
C ILE A 711 -4.99 29.19 -22.67
N LEU A 712 -3.66 29.02 -22.63
CA LEU A 712 -2.71 30.07 -23.03
C LEU A 712 -2.86 30.42 -24.53
N VAL A 713 -2.96 29.39 -25.38
CA VAL A 713 -3.14 29.57 -26.83
C VAL A 713 -4.46 30.29 -27.16
N LEU A 714 -5.57 29.85 -26.55
CA LEU A 714 -6.88 30.47 -26.75
C LEU A 714 -6.92 31.91 -26.23
N ARG A 715 -6.24 32.21 -25.12
CA ARG A 715 -6.16 33.59 -24.57
C ARG A 715 -5.49 34.52 -25.57
N THR A 716 -4.35 34.10 -26.13
CA THR A 716 -3.65 34.86 -27.17
C THR A 716 -4.52 35.03 -28.43
N ALA A 717 -5.23 33.99 -28.86
CA ALA A 717 -6.12 34.05 -30.01
C ALA A 717 -7.31 35.02 -29.80
N VAL A 718 -7.97 34.98 -28.63
CA VAL A 718 -9.08 35.89 -28.29
C VAL A 718 -8.63 37.36 -28.39
N ASN A 719 -7.47 37.69 -27.80
CA ASN A 719 -6.95 39.05 -27.79
C ASN A 719 -6.58 39.56 -29.19
N LEU A 720 -5.93 38.73 -30.01
CA LEU A 720 -5.57 39.10 -31.38
C LEU A 720 -6.80 39.33 -32.26
N PHE A 721 -7.80 38.45 -32.17
CA PHE A 721 -9.03 38.59 -32.96
C PHE A 721 -9.90 39.76 -32.50
N PHE A 722 -9.88 40.08 -31.20
CA PHE A 722 -10.53 41.28 -30.66
C PHE A 722 -9.86 42.56 -31.18
N LYS A 723 -8.52 42.64 -31.15
CA LYS A 723 -7.75 43.77 -31.71
C LYS A 723 -8.00 43.97 -33.22
N LEU A 724 -8.15 42.87 -33.97
CA LEU A 724 -8.46 42.90 -35.41
C LEU A 724 -9.96 43.18 -35.72
N LYS A 725 -10.80 43.41 -34.71
CA LYS A 725 -12.26 43.63 -34.85
C LYS A 725 -12.99 42.48 -35.55
N ASN A 726 -12.53 41.25 -35.34
CA ASN A 726 -13.18 40.02 -35.80
C ASN A 726 -13.95 39.37 -34.63
N PHE A 727 -15.00 40.05 -34.20
CA PHE A 727 -15.71 39.77 -32.95
C PHE A 727 -16.47 38.43 -32.97
N GLN A 728 -16.99 38.02 -34.12
CA GLN A 728 -17.71 36.75 -34.24
C GLN A 728 -16.78 35.56 -33.96
N THR A 729 -15.57 35.55 -34.52
CA THR A 729 -14.60 34.48 -34.28
C THR A 729 -13.97 34.59 -32.88
N ALA A 730 -13.70 35.81 -32.39
CA ALA A 730 -13.24 36.04 -31.02
C ALA A 730 -14.22 35.48 -29.97
N ALA A 731 -15.53 35.66 -30.16
CA ALA A 731 -16.56 35.13 -29.27
C ALA A 731 -16.55 33.59 -29.21
N VAL A 732 -16.30 32.92 -30.33
CA VAL A 732 -16.18 31.45 -30.36
C VAL A 732 -14.97 30.97 -29.57
N PHE A 733 -13.81 31.61 -29.74
CA PHE A 733 -12.63 31.28 -28.95
C PHE A 733 -12.80 31.59 -27.46
N ALA A 734 -13.47 32.69 -27.11
CA ALA A 734 -13.76 33.06 -25.73
C ALA A 734 -14.69 32.04 -25.04
N ARG A 735 -15.72 31.55 -25.73
CA ARG A 735 -16.59 30.47 -25.21
C ARG A 735 -15.80 29.19 -24.97
N ARG A 736 -15.00 28.76 -25.96
CA ARG A 736 -14.14 27.57 -25.83
C ARG A 736 -13.11 27.70 -24.72
N LEU A 737 -12.57 28.90 -24.49
CA LEU A 737 -11.66 29.17 -23.39
C LEU A 737 -12.36 29.02 -22.03
N LEU A 738 -13.60 29.50 -21.89
CA LEU A 738 -14.38 29.37 -20.65
C LEU A 738 -14.78 27.91 -20.35
N GLU A 739 -15.02 27.09 -21.38
CA GLU A 739 -15.30 25.65 -21.22
C GLU A 739 -14.12 24.86 -20.62
N LEU A 740 -12.88 25.32 -20.83
CA LEU A 740 -11.68 24.68 -20.29
C LEU A 740 -11.42 24.97 -18.80
N GLY A 741 -12.24 25.83 -18.17
CA GLY A 741 -12.12 26.16 -16.74
C GLY A 741 -10.83 26.92 -16.37
N PRO A 742 -10.57 28.10 -16.95
CA PRO A 742 -9.37 28.89 -16.65
C PRO A 742 -9.42 29.50 -15.24
N LYS A 743 -8.29 30.01 -14.75
CA LYS A 743 -8.20 30.75 -13.48
C LYS A 743 -9.27 31.86 -13.41
N PRO A 744 -9.82 32.16 -12.21
CA PRO A 744 -10.92 33.11 -12.05
C PRO A 744 -10.68 34.49 -12.69
N GLU A 745 -9.45 35.01 -12.60
CA GLU A 745 -9.05 36.30 -13.19
C GLU A 745 -9.19 36.29 -14.73
N VAL A 746 -8.61 35.27 -15.38
CA VAL A 746 -8.69 35.08 -16.83
C VAL A 746 -10.13 34.82 -17.28
N ALA A 747 -10.90 34.08 -16.49
CA ALA A 747 -12.32 33.85 -16.74
C ALA A 747 -13.14 35.14 -16.72
N GLN A 748 -12.89 36.03 -15.74
CA GLN A 748 -13.57 37.32 -15.65
C GLN A 748 -13.23 38.23 -16.83
N GLN A 749 -11.94 38.35 -17.19
CA GLN A 749 -11.50 39.12 -18.36
C GLN A 749 -12.15 38.59 -19.65
N THR A 750 -12.15 37.27 -19.84
CA THR A 750 -12.71 36.64 -21.04
C THR A 750 -14.23 36.84 -21.14
N ARG A 751 -14.96 36.82 -20.02
CA ARG A 751 -16.40 37.15 -20.00
C ARG A 751 -16.67 38.60 -20.41
N LYS A 752 -15.84 39.55 -20.00
CA LYS A 752 -15.95 40.96 -20.43
C LYS A 752 -15.76 41.09 -21.94
N ILE A 753 -14.70 40.46 -22.49
CA ILE A 753 -14.43 40.44 -23.94
C ILE A 753 -15.59 39.77 -24.69
N LEU A 754 -16.10 38.64 -24.19
CA LEU A 754 -17.24 37.94 -24.79
C LEU A 754 -18.49 38.82 -24.85
N ALA A 755 -18.82 39.52 -23.76
CA ALA A 755 -19.95 40.45 -23.72
C ALA A 755 -19.79 41.61 -24.72
N ALA A 756 -18.56 42.11 -24.91
CA ALA A 756 -18.26 43.13 -25.92
C ALA A 756 -18.41 42.58 -27.35
N CYS A 757 -17.94 41.36 -27.61
CA CYS A 757 -18.10 40.70 -28.91
C CYS A 757 -19.57 40.39 -29.24
N GLU A 758 -20.38 40.03 -28.25
CA GLU A 758 -21.81 39.71 -28.45
C GLU A 758 -22.66 40.95 -28.81
N LYS A 759 -22.21 42.15 -28.43
CA LYS A 759 -22.85 43.41 -28.87
C LYS A 759 -22.67 43.66 -30.37
N ASN A 760 -21.57 43.20 -30.98
CA ASN A 760 -21.24 43.42 -32.39
C ASN A 760 -20.72 42.13 -33.05
N LEU A 761 -21.63 41.23 -33.45
CA LEU A 761 -21.29 39.92 -34.04
C LEU A 761 -20.92 40.00 -35.53
N THR A 762 -19.93 40.82 -35.89
CA THR A 762 -19.41 40.92 -37.26
C THR A 762 -17.91 40.65 -37.32
N ASN A 763 -17.47 40.06 -38.44
CA ASN A 763 -16.05 39.94 -38.77
C ASN A 763 -15.69 41.02 -39.79
N THR A 764 -14.80 41.95 -39.42
CA THR A 764 -14.37 43.07 -40.27
C THR A 764 -13.51 42.60 -41.44
N TYR A 765 -12.69 41.56 -41.24
CA TYR A 765 -11.75 41.06 -42.25
C TYR A 765 -11.92 39.56 -42.48
N GLN A 766 -11.96 39.16 -43.76
CA GLN A 766 -11.96 37.75 -44.15
C GLN A 766 -10.55 37.15 -44.00
N LEU A 767 -10.45 36.05 -43.26
CA LEU A 767 -9.22 35.28 -43.03
C LEU A 767 -9.32 33.91 -43.71
N ASN A 768 -8.19 33.29 -44.06
CA ASN A 768 -8.13 31.94 -44.59
C ASN A 768 -8.27 30.87 -43.49
N TYR A 769 -9.36 30.96 -42.72
CA TYR A 769 -9.64 30.07 -41.60
C TYR A 769 -11.13 29.75 -41.57
N ASP A 770 -11.44 28.48 -41.76
CA ASP A 770 -12.79 27.93 -41.58
C ASP A 770 -12.79 27.02 -40.35
N MET A 771 -13.58 27.39 -39.34
CA MET A 771 -13.67 26.67 -38.08
C MET A 771 -14.47 25.36 -38.19
N HIS A 772 -15.34 25.23 -39.19
CA HIS A 772 -16.25 24.08 -39.33
C HIS A 772 -15.68 22.97 -40.20
N ASN A 773 -14.62 23.26 -40.98
CA ASN A 773 -13.99 22.32 -41.87
C ASN A 773 -12.68 21.79 -41.26
N PRO A 774 -12.61 20.51 -40.84
CA PRO A 774 -11.38 19.94 -40.29
C PRO A 774 -10.20 20.03 -41.25
N PHE A 775 -9.04 20.43 -40.74
CA PHE A 775 -7.80 20.56 -41.50
C PHE A 775 -6.59 20.02 -40.74
N ASP A 776 -5.57 19.58 -41.48
CA ASP A 776 -4.23 19.29 -40.95
C ASP A 776 -3.32 20.51 -41.15
N ILE A 777 -2.45 20.84 -40.19
CA ILE A 777 -1.52 21.95 -40.35
C ILE A 777 -0.27 21.49 -41.10
N CYS A 778 0.08 22.19 -42.20
CA CYS A 778 1.36 21.95 -42.88
C CYS A 778 2.53 22.40 -41.99
N ALA A 779 3.37 21.48 -41.52
CA ALA A 779 4.49 21.77 -40.63
C ALA A 779 5.66 22.53 -41.27
N ALA A 780 5.56 22.90 -42.55
CA ALA A 780 6.54 23.77 -43.24
C ALA A 780 6.01 25.17 -43.49
N SER A 781 4.80 25.29 -44.03
CA SER A 781 4.20 26.59 -44.40
C SER A 781 3.26 27.16 -43.35
N TYR A 782 2.89 26.38 -42.32
CA TYR A 782 1.88 26.72 -41.31
C TYR A 782 0.57 27.21 -41.96
N ARG A 783 0.14 26.49 -43.00
CA ARG A 783 -1.14 26.71 -43.69
C ARG A 783 -2.03 25.47 -43.50
N PRO A 784 -3.35 25.64 -43.42
CA PRO A 784 -4.28 24.55 -43.24
C PRO A 784 -4.40 23.75 -44.55
N ILE A 785 -4.31 22.44 -44.43
CA ILE A 785 -4.59 21.48 -45.48
C ILE A 785 -5.97 20.89 -45.18
N TYR A 786 -7.01 21.48 -45.79
CA TYR A 786 -8.38 21.04 -45.61
C TYR A 786 -8.62 19.62 -46.17
N ARG A 787 -9.55 18.90 -45.54
CA ARG A 787 -9.92 17.53 -45.90
C ARG A 787 -10.24 17.40 -47.39
N GLY A 788 -9.64 16.40 -48.05
CA GLY A 788 -9.79 16.14 -49.49
C GLY A 788 -8.65 16.66 -50.36
N LYS A 789 -7.77 17.51 -49.84
CA LYS A 789 -6.52 17.89 -50.52
C LYS A 789 -5.43 16.82 -50.30
N PRO A 790 -4.51 16.61 -51.26
CA PRO A 790 -3.39 15.68 -51.10
C PRO A 790 -2.47 16.13 -49.94
N VAL A 791 -2.13 15.19 -49.06
CA VAL A 791 -1.24 15.39 -47.89
C VAL A 791 -0.11 14.38 -47.94
N GLU A 792 1.12 14.85 -47.72
CA GLU A 792 2.30 14.00 -47.51
C GLU A 792 2.61 13.94 -46.01
N LYS A 793 2.85 12.76 -45.45
CA LYS A 793 3.11 12.56 -44.01
C LYS A 793 4.53 12.09 -43.76
N CYS A 794 5.17 12.61 -42.71
CA CYS A 794 6.46 12.12 -42.25
C CYS A 794 6.33 10.68 -41.71
N PRO A 795 7.19 9.73 -42.13
CA PRO A 795 7.12 8.35 -41.64
C PRO A 795 7.37 8.19 -40.13
N LEU A 796 8.20 9.06 -39.54
CA LEU A 796 8.58 8.98 -38.12
C LEU A 796 7.61 9.75 -37.21
N SER A 797 7.37 11.03 -37.51
CA SER A 797 6.54 11.88 -36.65
C SER A 797 5.06 11.88 -37.01
N GLY A 798 4.69 11.46 -38.23
CA GLY A 798 3.34 11.63 -38.75
C GLY A 798 2.95 13.08 -39.06
N ALA A 799 3.90 14.03 -39.05
CA ALA A 799 3.66 15.43 -39.41
C ALA A 799 3.19 15.59 -40.86
N CYS A 800 2.16 16.41 -41.07
CA CYS A 800 1.54 16.65 -42.36
C CYS A 800 2.25 17.78 -43.13
N TYR A 801 2.40 17.61 -44.44
CA TYR A 801 3.00 18.57 -45.36
C TYR A 801 2.19 18.68 -46.66
N SER A 802 2.19 19.87 -47.25
CA SER A 802 1.69 20.08 -48.61
C SER A 802 2.58 19.36 -49.63
N PRO A 803 2.03 18.90 -50.78
CA PRO A 803 2.80 18.17 -51.80
C PRO A 803 3.99 18.95 -52.38
N GLU A 804 3.98 20.29 -52.28
CA GLU A 804 5.07 21.19 -52.70
C GLU A 804 6.38 20.90 -51.97
N TYR A 805 6.33 20.35 -50.75
CA TYR A 805 7.49 20.08 -49.91
C TYR A 805 7.95 18.60 -49.95
N LYS A 806 7.55 17.86 -50.99
CA LYS A 806 7.89 16.45 -51.18
C LYS A 806 9.38 16.30 -51.46
N GLY A 807 10.06 15.36 -50.77
CA GLY A 807 11.50 15.12 -50.92
C GLY A 807 12.40 15.99 -50.02
N GLU A 808 11.86 17.01 -49.34
CA GLU A 808 12.62 17.79 -48.35
C GLU A 808 12.71 17.07 -46.99
N ILE A 809 13.72 17.44 -46.19
CA ILE A 809 13.87 16.95 -44.80
C ILE A 809 12.70 17.45 -43.94
N CYS A 810 12.20 16.60 -43.05
CA CYS A 810 11.15 16.96 -42.10
C CYS A 810 11.63 18.03 -41.10
N ARG A 811 10.95 19.18 -41.03
CA ARG A 811 11.27 20.27 -40.08
C ARG A 811 10.98 19.92 -38.62
N VAL A 812 10.14 18.91 -38.38
CA VAL A 812 9.80 18.43 -37.02
C VAL A 812 10.91 17.54 -36.49
N THR A 813 11.33 16.52 -37.25
CA THR A 813 12.33 15.53 -36.79
C THR A 813 13.77 15.89 -37.15
N THR A 814 13.98 16.77 -38.14
CA THR A 814 15.28 17.16 -38.74
C THR A 814 16.13 16.00 -39.28
N VAL A 815 15.62 14.75 -39.27
CA VAL A 815 16.36 13.53 -39.61
C VAL A 815 15.68 12.74 -40.74
N ALA A 816 14.34 12.71 -40.81
CA ALA A 816 13.62 11.88 -41.77
C ALA A 816 13.35 12.61 -43.10
N TYR A 817 13.68 11.98 -44.24
CA TYR A 817 13.25 12.42 -45.56
C TYR A 817 11.75 12.15 -45.76
N LYS A 818 11.03 13.15 -46.31
CA LYS A 818 9.63 13.01 -46.68
C LYS A 818 9.54 12.22 -47.99
N VAL A 819 9.47 10.88 -47.89
CA VAL A 819 8.88 9.89 -48.84
C VAL A 819 9.53 8.53 -48.58
N PHE A 820 8.74 7.58 -48.08
CA PHE A 820 8.61 6.20 -48.58
C PHE A 820 7.37 5.59 -47.90
N ARG A 821 6.39 5.16 -48.71
CA ARG A 821 5.28 4.32 -48.22
C ARG A 821 5.88 2.97 -47.83
N VAL A 822 5.91 2.65 -46.54
CA VAL A 822 6.16 1.27 -46.07
C VAL A 822 4.89 0.47 -46.37
N GLY A 823 4.87 -0.15 -47.55
CA GLY A 823 3.71 -0.87 -48.08
C GLY A 823 4.03 -1.68 -49.31
N ALA A 824 5.17 -2.38 -49.30
CA ALA A 824 5.52 -3.52 -50.17
C ALA A 824 6.80 -4.18 -49.60
N PRO A 825 6.96 -5.51 -49.67
CA PRO A 825 8.13 -6.20 -49.14
C PRO A 825 9.38 -5.73 -49.90
N PHE A 826 10.44 -5.39 -49.17
CA PHE A 826 11.72 -5.01 -49.76
C PHE A 826 12.35 -6.21 -50.47
N ASP A 827 12.32 -6.20 -51.80
CA ASP A 827 13.34 -6.85 -52.61
C ASP A 827 14.61 -5.99 -52.55
N VAL A 828 15.70 -6.66 -52.20
CA VAL A 828 17.03 -6.09 -51.99
C VAL A 828 17.62 -5.66 -53.33
N ILE A 829 17.75 -4.36 -53.57
CA ILE A 829 18.69 -3.85 -54.58
C ILE A 829 20.04 -3.66 -53.87
N GLY A 830 20.93 -4.63 -54.05
CA GLY A 830 22.33 -4.52 -53.61
C GLY A 830 23.17 -3.68 -54.59
N PRO A 831 24.32 -3.13 -54.15
CA PRO A 831 25.37 -2.67 -55.06
C PRO A 831 26.10 -3.88 -55.68
N PRO A 832 26.77 -3.70 -56.85
CA PRO A 832 27.22 -4.82 -57.67
C PRO A 832 28.49 -5.50 -57.12
N THR A 833 28.47 -6.83 -57.21
CA THR A 833 29.60 -7.77 -57.37
C THR A 833 30.67 -7.84 -56.27
N CYS A 834 30.74 -9.01 -55.63
CA CYS A 834 31.94 -9.84 -55.60
C CYS A 834 31.55 -11.29 -55.25
N ASN A 835 31.74 -12.18 -56.22
CA ASN A 835 31.61 -13.63 -56.11
C ASN A 835 32.66 -14.19 -55.15
N HIS A 836 32.26 -15.02 -54.18
CA HIS A 836 32.78 -16.39 -53.99
C HIS A 836 32.34 -17.01 -52.64
N ARG A 837 31.86 -18.26 -52.76
CA ARG A 837 31.76 -19.37 -51.79
C ARG A 837 30.41 -19.64 -51.08
N GLU A 838 30.00 -20.88 -51.35
CA GLU A 838 28.85 -21.72 -51.00
C GLU A 838 28.56 -21.97 -49.50
N PRO A 839 27.40 -22.60 -49.18
CA PRO A 839 26.67 -22.43 -47.94
C PRO A 839 26.88 -23.57 -46.93
N LEU A 840 26.79 -23.25 -45.64
CA LEU A 840 26.50 -24.24 -44.59
C LEU A 840 25.23 -23.81 -43.87
N GLY A 841 24.21 -24.66 -43.99
CA GLY A 841 22.90 -24.44 -43.40
C GLY A 841 22.87 -24.66 -41.91
N CYS A 842 22.21 -23.73 -41.21
CA CYS A 842 21.50 -24.02 -39.97
C CYS A 842 20.06 -23.51 -40.12
N ARG A 843 19.12 -24.44 -40.02
CA ARG A 843 17.68 -24.22 -40.10
C ARG A 843 17.19 -23.47 -38.85
N GLY A 844 16.32 -22.49 -39.09
CA GLY A 844 15.13 -22.25 -38.29
C GLY A 844 15.34 -21.60 -36.92
N ASN A 845 15.33 -20.27 -36.89
CA ASN A 845 14.50 -19.51 -35.95
C ASN A 845 14.18 -18.14 -36.57
N LYS A 846 12.90 -17.80 -36.62
CA LYS A 846 12.40 -16.52 -37.12
C LYS A 846 12.96 -15.39 -36.26
N ILE A 847 13.70 -14.48 -36.88
CA ILE A 847 14.02 -13.17 -36.32
C ILE A 847 12.72 -12.34 -36.38
N PRO A 848 12.27 -11.66 -35.31
CA PRO A 848 11.07 -10.83 -35.36
C PRO A 848 11.28 -9.59 -36.26
N ASP A 849 10.24 -9.21 -37.00
CA ASP A 849 10.20 -8.18 -38.06
C ASP A 849 10.50 -6.72 -37.63
N ASN A 850 11.16 -6.47 -36.50
CA ASN A 850 11.32 -5.13 -35.90
C ASN A 850 12.78 -4.67 -35.76
N ILE A 851 13.62 -4.87 -36.78
CA ILE A 851 14.95 -4.23 -36.83
C ILE A 851 14.95 -3.18 -37.95
N VAL A 852 14.74 -1.92 -37.57
CA VAL A 852 15.00 -0.78 -38.45
C VAL A 852 16.47 -0.40 -38.27
N TRP A 853 17.30 -0.61 -39.29
CA TRP A 853 18.65 -0.09 -39.31
C TRP A 853 18.60 1.42 -39.56
N VAL A 854 18.93 2.22 -38.54
CA VAL A 854 19.24 3.64 -38.72
C VAL A 854 20.72 3.73 -39.08
N CYS A 855 21.03 3.96 -40.36
CA CYS A 855 22.36 4.42 -40.75
C CYS A 855 22.55 5.83 -40.17
N HIS A 856 23.30 5.93 -39.08
CA HIS A 856 23.94 7.19 -38.70
C HIS A 856 25.05 7.48 -39.71
N GLY A 857 24.77 8.38 -40.65
CA GLY A 857 25.84 9.09 -41.35
C GLY A 857 26.42 10.13 -40.41
N LEU A 858 27.57 9.82 -39.82
CA LEU A 858 28.61 10.82 -39.52
C LEU A 858 29.60 10.79 -40.68
#